data_AF-A0A9R0ELA0-F1
#
_entry.id   AF-A0A9R0ELA0-F1
#
_cell.length_a   1.000
_cell.length_b   1.000
_cell.length_c   1.000
_cell.angle_alpha   90.00
_cell.angle_beta   90.00
_cell.angle_gamma   90.00
#
_symmetry.space_group_name_H-M   'P 1'
#
loop_
_entity.id
_entity.type
_entity.pdbx_description
1 polymer ?
#
loop_
_entity_poly.entity_id
_entity_poly.type
_entity_poly.pdbx_seq_one_letter_code
_entity_poly.pdbx_strand_id
1 'polypeptide(L)'
;MKLLVVLSLVAVACNASIVRHQRRFPDDFLFGTATASYQIEGAWNEDGKGENIWDYMVHNTPEVIRDLSNGDIAADSYHNYKRDVEMMRELGLDAYRFSISWARILPTGMANEVNPAGIAFYNNYINEMLKYNITPMATLYHWDLPQKLQDLGGFANPLFSDWFEDYARVVFENFGDRVKLFITFNEPREICYQGYGGDLKAPILNSTAMGTYLCAKHLVIAHAKAYHLYNKEFKPTQGGQCGITISVNWFGPATDSAEDQFAAEIKRQGEWGIYAHPIFSSEGGFPKEFSERVAEKSAQQGYRRSRLPEFTEEEKELVRGASDFFGVNHYTARLISATLYKEAAPVPSQVDDMDVGQYAPDDWATSASAWLALAPNSIFNALNHLKEKYNNPIFYVTENGWSTYYETGLEDDGRVTYYRASMESLLNCLDDGINLKGYMAWSLMDNFEWMQGYVERFGLYQVDFSDPARTRTPRKSAFVYKHIIKHRAVDYEYEPETMVMTIDEGHFSIPKRMHVLALLLLNLLVGSDGWTDTRRRTFPENFLFGAATSAYQVEGAWNEDGKGESIWDRFSHEHPEKIADGRNGDVASDSYHLWRRDVEMLRELGVDFYRFSISWPRVLPTGFPSSINEAGFKYYDNLIDELLKYDIQPMVTLYHFDLPQELEELGGWTNPLSATWFEDYAKIVFKRYAEKVKFWITINQPNTICMEGYGSDVMAPGVNVRDVGAYECVKNVLLAHAKAYRLYEKEFKKEHEGNVGIAVAVNWFETLDRNNTVKMEAAERARAFEFGIYLDPIFSKEGNFPPIVRTIVDKKSEEQGFKTSRLPKLSSDEIKLLKGSADFLGMNHYTTFLVHHGEEKFEGPSVEDDRNTIYTQGSEWISGKSSWLKSAPYGLYKACIHLNLNYDYPPIIITEHGWSTEKGPVDQLRVNNMRAYLGALLLAMEDGTQVKGYTVWSLMDNVEWTAGTSERFGLYEVNFESETKERTARLSALVYKHIIESRTVEDGWSTNNLKIEITKKNYENKKNTNYKGEL
;
A
#
# COMPACT_ATOMS: atom_id res chain seq x y z
N MET A 1 31.28 -42.92 10.06
CA MET A 1 31.43 -42.29 8.72
C MET A 1 30.14 -42.29 7.91
N LYS A 2 29.37 -43.38 7.81
CA LYS A 2 28.04 -43.37 7.14
C LYS A 2 26.93 -42.64 7.91
N LEU A 3 27.00 -42.56 9.24
CA LEU A 3 26.00 -41.87 10.08
C LEU A 3 26.17 -40.33 10.08
N LEU A 4 27.40 -39.83 9.91
CA LEU A 4 27.66 -38.38 9.81
C LEU A 4 27.17 -37.82 8.46
N VAL A 5 27.31 -38.58 7.36
CA VAL A 5 26.81 -38.15 6.04
C VAL A 5 25.27 -38.09 6.00
N VAL A 6 24.58 -38.97 6.75
CA VAL A 6 23.11 -38.93 6.86
C VAL A 6 22.64 -37.80 7.77
N LEU A 7 23.35 -37.51 8.86
CA LEU A 7 23.06 -36.34 9.71
C LEU A 7 23.35 -35.00 9.02
N SER A 8 24.36 -34.93 8.15
CA SER A 8 24.61 -33.75 7.31
C SER A 8 23.57 -33.57 6.20
N LEU A 9 23.05 -34.66 5.61
CA LEU A 9 21.98 -34.60 4.61
C LEU A 9 20.62 -34.22 5.21
N VAL A 10 20.35 -34.58 6.47
CA VAL A 10 19.15 -34.14 7.19
C VAL A 10 19.27 -32.69 7.67
N ALA A 11 20.47 -32.21 8.04
CA ALA A 11 20.68 -30.81 8.40
C ALA A 11 20.62 -29.85 7.18
N VAL A 12 20.96 -30.33 5.98
CA VAL A 12 20.82 -29.55 4.72
C VAL A 12 19.38 -29.58 4.18
N ALA A 13 18.58 -30.61 4.52
CA ALA A 13 17.15 -30.64 4.22
C ALA A 13 16.29 -29.78 5.18
N CYS A 14 16.85 -29.33 6.32
CA CYS A 14 16.16 -28.51 7.32
C CYS A 14 16.44 -27.00 7.21
N ASN A 15 17.13 -26.52 6.17
CA ASN A 15 17.34 -25.10 5.90
C ASN A 15 17.07 -24.76 4.43
N ALA A 16 15.98 -25.30 3.87
CA ALA A 16 15.42 -24.79 2.63
C ALA A 16 14.67 -23.49 2.95
N SER A 17 15.42 -22.39 2.97
CA SER A 17 14.92 -21.03 3.11
C SER A 17 13.77 -20.79 2.13
N ILE A 18 12.62 -20.42 2.67
CA ILE A 18 11.48 -19.91 1.90
C ILE A 18 11.92 -18.58 1.30
N VAL A 19 12.17 -18.57 -0.01
CA VAL A 19 12.51 -17.35 -0.74
C VAL A 19 11.21 -16.84 -1.39
N ARG A 20 10.74 -15.70 -0.88
CA ARG A 20 9.63 -14.86 -1.39
C ARG A 20 9.66 -14.74 -2.91
N HIS A 21 8.49 -14.70 -3.58
CA HIS A 21 8.41 -13.98 -4.84
C HIS A 21 8.08 -12.51 -4.61
N GLN A 22 9.15 -11.78 -4.35
CA GLN A 22 9.25 -10.35 -4.52
C GLN A 22 8.94 -10.03 -5.98
N ARG A 23 8.00 -9.10 -6.26
CA ARG A 23 7.83 -8.58 -7.62
C ARG A 23 9.17 -8.05 -8.10
N ARG A 24 9.55 -8.43 -9.32
CA ARG A 24 10.89 -8.21 -9.85
C ARG A 24 10.83 -7.37 -11.11
N PHE A 25 11.68 -6.35 -11.17
CA PHE A 25 11.94 -5.61 -12.40
C PHE A 25 12.61 -6.54 -13.44
N PRO A 26 12.23 -6.44 -14.72
CA PRO A 26 12.85 -7.26 -15.75
C PRO A 26 14.34 -6.89 -15.88
N ASP A 27 15.17 -7.86 -16.27
CA ASP A 27 16.62 -7.67 -16.27
C ASP A 27 17.10 -6.59 -17.26
N ASP A 28 16.27 -6.24 -18.25
CA ASP A 28 16.51 -5.18 -19.24
C ASP A 28 16.01 -3.79 -18.79
N PHE A 29 15.41 -3.68 -17.60
CA PHE A 29 14.97 -2.41 -17.04
C PHE A 29 16.18 -1.56 -16.60
N LEU A 30 16.32 -0.38 -17.19
CA LEU A 30 17.45 0.51 -16.91
C LEU A 30 17.23 1.27 -15.60
N PHE A 31 18.02 0.94 -14.58
CA PHE A 31 18.12 1.77 -13.38
C PHE A 31 19.27 2.76 -13.49
N GLY A 32 19.00 4.00 -13.14
CA GLY A 32 20.00 5.05 -13.12
C GLY A 32 19.68 6.17 -12.14
N THR A 33 20.48 7.21 -12.23
CA THR A 33 20.28 8.47 -11.52
C THR A 33 20.40 9.63 -12.52
N ALA A 34 19.87 10.79 -12.15
CA ALA A 34 19.92 12.00 -12.98
C ALA A 34 20.60 13.18 -12.27
N THR A 35 21.21 14.07 -13.06
CA THR A 35 21.76 15.38 -12.66
C THR A 35 21.64 16.41 -13.78
N ALA A 36 21.79 17.71 -13.44
CA ALA A 36 21.86 18.81 -14.40
C ALA A 36 23.17 19.61 -14.27
N SER A 37 23.68 20.08 -15.40
CA SER A 37 24.94 20.80 -15.59
C SER A 37 25.11 21.92 -14.56
N TYR A 38 24.22 22.91 -14.55
CA TYR A 38 24.34 24.05 -13.64
C TYR A 38 24.25 23.65 -12.16
N GLN A 39 23.54 22.57 -11.86
CA GLN A 39 23.34 22.13 -10.48
C GLN A 39 24.57 21.41 -9.90
N ILE A 40 25.40 20.76 -10.73
CA ILE A 40 26.51 19.92 -10.26
C ILE A 40 27.89 20.33 -10.78
N GLU A 41 28.01 20.99 -11.94
CA GLU A 41 29.31 21.17 -12.59
C GLU A 41 30.21 22.17 -11.88
N GLY A 42 29.69 23.35 -11.52
CA GLY A 42 30.50 24.49 -11.13
C GLY A 42 31.37 25.01 -12.29
N ALA A 43 32.55 25.54 -11.94
CA ALA A 43 33.55 26.04 -12.89
C ALA A 43 32.92 26.97 -13.94
N TRP A 44 32.10 27.93 -13.47
CA TRP A 44 31.15 28.66 -14.31
C TRP A 44 31.81 29.55 -15.37
N ASN A 45 33.05 30.00 -15.12
CA ASN A 45 33.83 30.86 -16.01
C ASN A 45 35.21 30.27 -16.37
N GLU A 46 35.41 28.96 -16.13
CA GLU A 46 36.65 28.28 -16.44
C GLU A 46 36.70 27.82 -17.90
N ASP A 47 37.93 27.65 -18.42
CA ASP A 47 38.21 27.09 -19.73
C ASP A 47 37.38 27.68 -20.89
N GLY A 48 37.07 28.98 -20.79
CA GLY A 48 36.32 29.71 -21.81
C GLY A 48 34.82 29.44 -21.83
N LYS A 49 34.24 28.83 -20.79
CA LYS A 49 32.77 28.74 -20.65
C LYS A 49 32.15 30.15 -20.69
N GLY A 50 31.09 30.32 -21.48
CA GLY A 50 30.28 31.53 -21.50
C GLY A 50 29.31 31.63 -20.32
N GLU A 51 28.85 32.84 -20.04
CA GLU A 51 27.78 33.12 -19.07
C GLU A 51 26.45 32.52 -19.56
N ASN A 52 25.76 31.81 -18.68
CA ASN A 52 24.38 31.37 -18.89
C ASN A 52 23.38 32.24 -18.11
N ILE A 53 22.09 32.06 -18.35
CA ILE A 53 21.02 32.84 -17.72
C ILE A 53 20.96 32.70 -16.18
N TRP A 54 21.43 31.58 -15.62
CA TRP A 54 21.51 31.42 -14.18
C TRP A 54 22.71 32.13 -13.59
N ASP A 55 23.90 32.03 -14.21
CA ASP A 55 25.10 32.79 -13.85
C ASP A 55 24.72 34.28 -13.75
N TYR A 56 24.12 34.82 -14.82
CA TYR A 56 23.67 36.20 -14.89
C TYR A 56 22.69 36.54 -13.76
N MET A 57 21.66 35.72 -13.55
CA MET A 57 20.62 35.99 -12.55
C MET A 57 21.19 36.00 -11.13
N VAL A 58 21.99 35.00 -10.75
CA VAL A 58 22.50 34.88 -9.37
C VAL A 58 23.61 35.89 -9.06
N HIS A 59 24.34 36.38 -10.08
CA HIS A 59 25.34 37.44 -9.88
C HIS A 59 24.73 38.84 -9.85
N ASN A 60 23.64 39.08 -10.59
CA ASN A 60 23.01 40.40 -10.66
C ASN A 60 21.89 40.61 -9.64
N THR A 61 21.14 39.56 -9.31
CA THR A 61 20.02 39.57 -8.35
C THR A 61 20.12 38.37 -7.40
N PRO A 62 21.17 38.27 -6.57
CA PRO A 62 21.38 37.12 -5.69
C PRO A 62 20.24 36.89 -4.69
N GLU A 63 19.48 37.94 -4.36
CA GLU A 63 18.35 37.90 -3.42
C GLU A 63 17.17 37.04 -3.86
N VAL A 64 17.12 36.63 -5.14
CA VAL A 64 16.09 35.70 -5.64
C VAL A 64 16.32 34.27 -5.16
N ILE A 65 17.55 33.95 -4.74
CA ILE A 65 17.90 32.64 -4.19
C ILE A 65 17.68 32.68 -2.67
N ARG A 66 16.92 31.71 -2.16
CA ARG A 66 16.45 31.68 -0.77
C ARG A 66 17.55 31.79 0.29
N ASP A 67 18.69 31.14 0.06
CA ASP A 67 19.86 31.15 0.96
C ASP A 67 21.00 32.04 0.45
N LEU A 68 20.74 32.88 -0.57
CA LEU A 68 21.72 33.76 -1.21
C LEU A 68 22.94 33.03 -1.81
N SER A 69 22.81 31.73 -2.06
CA SER A 69 23.87 30.94 -2.69
C SER A 69 23.84 31.03 -4.23
N ASN A 70 24.83 30.41 -4.88
CA ASN A 70 24.92 30.33 -6.34
C ASN A 70 25.52 28.98 -6.80
N GLY A 71 25.51 28.76 -8.11
CA GLY A 71 26.02 27.56 -8.78
C GLY A 71 27.49 27.64 -9.22
N ASP A 72 28.24 28.67 -8.80
CA ASP A 72 29.60 28.96 -9.31
C ASP A 72 30.54 27.76 -9.15
N ILE A 73 30.43 27.08 -8.01
CA ILE A 73 31.17 25.87 -7.66
C ILE A 73 30.24 24.66 -7.60
N ALA A 74 29.04 24.80 -7.04
CA ALA A 74 28.07 23.71 -6.89
C ALA A 74 28.71 22.45 -6.25
N ALA A 75 28.48 21.27 -6.83
CA ALA A 75 29.14 20.01 -6.43
C ALA A 75 30.54 19.83 -7.06
N ASP A 76 30.99 20.78 -7.89
CA ASP A 76 32.30 20.79 -8.54
C ASP A 76 32.59 19.55 -9.40
N SER A 77 31.57 19.09 -10.13
CA SER A 77 31.65 17.88 -10.96
C SER A 77 32.51 18.09 -12.21
N TYR A 78 32.76 19.34 -12.62
CA TYR A 78 33.71 19.65 -13.68
C TYR A 78 35.10 19.08 -13.37
N HIS A 79 35.53 19.21 -12.12
CA HIS A 79 36.78 18.65 -11.61
C HIS A 79 36.62 17.22 -11.09
N ASN A 80 35.48 16.89 -10.48
CA ASN A 80 35.28 15.64 -9.74
C ASN A 80 34.54 14.53 -10.51
N TYR A 81 34.37 14.63 -11.83
CA TYR A 81 33.62 13.65 -12.65
C TYR A 81 34.05 12.19 -12.43
N LYS A 82 35.32 11.91 -12.11
CA LYS A 82 35.79 10.55 -11.79
C LYS A 82 35.17 10.01 -10.49
N ARG A 83 35.03 10.85 -9.47
CA ARG A 83 34.35 10.49 -8.22
C ARG A 83 32.86 10.26 -8.47
N ASP A 84 32.26 11.03 -9.37
CA ASP A 84 30.87 10.82 -9.73
C ASP A 84 30.64 9.46 -10.40
N VAL A 85 31.50 9.07 -11.35
CA VAL A 85 31.44 7.73 -11.95
C VAL A 85 31.72 6.63 -10.92
N GLU A 86 32.56 6.88 -9.91
CA GLU A 86 32.75 5.95 -8.80
C GLU A 86 31.45 5.74 -8.00
N MET A 87 30.69 6.80 -7.69
CA MET A 87 29.38 6.69 -7.04
C MET A 87 28.36 5.91 -7.88
N MET A 88 28.39 6.06 -9.21
CA MET A 88 27.53 5.29 -10.11
C MET A 88 27.84 3.79 -10.02
N ARG A 89 29.13 3.42 -9.93
CA ARG A 89 29.58 2.03 -9.76
C ARG A 89 29.28 1.47 -8.38
N GLU A 90 29.43 2.31 -7.35
CA GLU A 90 29.03 2.02 -5.98
C GLU A 90 27.55 1.64 -5.91
N LEU A 91 26.67 2.40 -6.55
CA LEU A 91 25.23 2.10 -6.65
C LEU A 91 24.91 0.91 -7.58
N GLY A 92 25.79 0.59 -8.52
CA GLY A 92 25.58 -0.45 -9.53
C GLY A 92 24.66 -0.02 -10.67
N LEU A 93 24.68 1.27 -11.05
CA LEU A 93 23.76 1.81 -12.06
C LEU A 93 23.95 1.18 -13.45
N ASP A 94 22.84 0.97 -14.16
CA ASP A 94 22.83 0.59 -15.58
C ASP A 94 23.05 1.82 -16.49
N ALA A 95 22.52 2.98 -16.07
CA ALA A 95 22.53 4.21 -16.84
C ALA A 95 22.77 5.45 -15.95
N TYR A 96 23.25 6.52 -16.58
CA TYR A 96 23.38 7.81 -15.94
C TYR A 96 22.87 8.92 -16.86
N ARG A 97 21.92 9.70 -16.36
CA ARG A 97 21.37 10.86 -17.05
C ARG A 97 22.06 12.14 -16.59
N PHE A 98 22.64 12.89 -17.53
CA PHE A 98 23.26 14.18 -17.27
C PHE A 98 22.90 15.18 -18.38
N SER A 99 23.12 16.47 -18.14
CA SER A 99 22.97 17.49 -19.19
C SER A 99 24.30 18.06 -19.65
N ILE A 100 24.31 18.53 -20.89
CA ILE A 100 25.44 19.21 -21.52
C ILE A 100 25.17 20.71 -21.42
N SER A 101 26.12 21.46 -20.88
CA SER A 101 26.00 22.91 -20.76
C SER A 101 26.25 23.59 -22.09
N TRP A 102 25.20 24.19 -22.64
CA TRP A 102 25.28 24.90 -23.92
C TRP A 102 26.35 25.99 -23.87
N ALA A 103 26.34 26.83 -22.84
CA ALA A 103 27.33 27.91 -22.71
C ALA A 103 28.77 27.41 -22.51
N ARG A 104 28.97 26.16 -22.06
CA ARG A 104 30.30 25.53 -21.97
C ARG A 104 30.78 25.04 -23.33
N ILE A 105 29.89 24.51 -24.17
CA ILE A 105 30.21 24.03 -25.52
C ILE A 105 30.33 25.18 -26.52
N LEU A 106 29.36 26.10 -26.52
CA LEU A 106 29.29 27.27 -27.40
C LEU A 106 29.19 28.54 -26.54
N PRO A 107 30.32 29.17 -26.17
CA PRO A 107 30.33 30.33 -25.26
C PRO A 107 29.53 31.54 -25.74
N THR A 108 29.42 31.73 -27.06
CA THR A 108 28.59 32.78 -27.68
C THR A 108 27.13 32.35 -27.87
N GLY A 109 26.84 31.07 -27.62
CA GLY A 109 25.59 30.38 -27.98
C GLY A 109 25.51 29.92 -29.44
N MET A 110 26.38 30.41 -30.32
CA MET A 110 26.37 30.10 -31.75
C MET A 110 27.50 29.13 -32.11
N ALA A 111 27.33 28.31 -33.15
CA ALA A 111 28.31 27.30 -33.58
C ALA A 111 29.59 27.89 -34.23
N ASN A 112 29.79 29.20 -34.16
CA ASN A 112 31.00 29.87 -34.67
C ASN A 112 32.23 29.60 -33.80
N GLU A 113 32.05 29.26 -32.53
CA GLU A 113 33.10 28.98 -31.58
C GLU A 113 32.72 27.76 -30.74
N VAL A 114 33.27 26.60 -31.09
CA VAL A 114 33.14 25.37 -30.30
C VAL A 114 34.30 25.28 -29.34
N ASN A 115 34.03 25.34 -28.03
CA ASN A 115 35.03 25.28 -26.98
C ASN A 115 35.63 23.88 -26.85
N PRO A 116 36.91 23.66 -27.20
CA PRO A 116 37.53 22.34 -27.15
C PRO A 116 37.64 21.77 -25.73
N ALA A 117 37.79 22.62 -24.71
CA ALA A 117 37.89 22.18 -23.32
C ALA A 117 36.54 21.68 -22.79
N GLY A 118 35.45 22.38 -23.10
CA GLY A 118 34.08 21.90 -22.84
C GLY A 118 33.81 20.54 -23.51
N ILE A 119 34.18 20.40 -24.78
CA ILE A 119 34.09 19.11 -25.50
C ILE A 119 34.94 18.02 -24.82
N ALA A 120 36.15 18.36 -24.36
CA ALA A 120 37.04 17.42 -23.68
C ALA A 120 36.45 16.94 -22.35
N PHE A 121 35.83 17.82 -21.56
CA PHE A 121 35.17 17.46 -20.31
C PHE A 121 34.09 16.39 -20.52
N TYR A 122 33.10 16.63 -21.39
CA TYR A 122 32.04 15.65 -21.63
C TYR A 122 32.55 14.38 -22.28
N ASN A 123 33.55 14.46 -23.17
CA ASN A 123 34.22 13.27 -23.70
C ASN A 123 34.86 12.44 -22.59
N ASN A 124 35.56 13.07 -21.65
CA ASN A 124 36.17 12.39 -20.52
C ASN A 124 35.11 11.75 -19.62
N TYR A 125 34.02 12.47 -19.35
CA TYR A 125 32.95 11.98 -18.50
C TYR A 125 32.23 10.77 -19.13
N ILE A 126 31.85 10.88 -20.41
CA ILE A 126 31.24 9.79 -21.19
C ILE A 126 32.19 8.58 -21.27
N ASN A 127 33.47 8.81 -21.56
CA ASN A 127 34.45 7.73 -21.66
C ASN A 127 34.67 7.02 -20.32
N GLU A 128 34.67 7.76 -19.21
CA GLU A 128 34.81 7.14 -17.89
C GLU A 128 33.55 6.33 -17.51
N MET A 129 32.33 6.79 -17.84
CA MET A 129 31.10 6.00 -17.67
C MET A 129 31.15 4.70 -18.48
N LEU A 130 31.47 4.79 -19.78
CA LEU A 130 31.49 3.65 -20.69
C LEU A 130 32.58 2.63 -20.35
N LYS A 131 33.72 3.10 -19.82
CA LYS A 131 34.78 2.23 -19.28
C LYS A 131 34.25 1.26 -18.22
N TYR A 132 33.19 1.62 -17.50
CA TYR A 132 32.55 0.78 -16.49
C TYR A 132 31.12 0.36 -16.88
N ASN A 133 30.81 0.37 -18.18
CA ASN A 133 29.54 -0.11 -18.74
C ASN A 133 28.29 0.60 -18.19
N ILE A 134 28.41 1.89 -17.87
CA ILE A 134 27.27 2.74 -17.51
C ILE A 134 26.80 3.46 -18.78
N THR A 135 25.52 3.32 -19.12
CA THR A 135 24.95 3.89 -20.35
C THR A 135 24.70 5.40 -20.18
N PRO A 136 25.33 6.27 -20.96
CA PRO A 136 25.07 7.71 -20.89
C PRO A 136 23.73 8.05 -21.56
N MET A 137 22.90 8.81 -20.83
CA MET A 137 21.69 9.46 -21.34
C MET A 137 21.90 10.98 -21.29
N ALA A 138 22.13 11.60 -22.44
CA ALA A 138 22.51 13.01 -22.51
C ALA A 138 21.31 13.91 -22.76
N THR A 139 21.11 14.88 -21.88
CA THR A 139 20.14 15.98 -22.04
C THR A 139 20.84 17.18 -22.67
N LEU A 140 20.37 17.64 -23.83
CA LEU A 140 20.99 18.76 -24.55
C LEU A 140 20.76 20.09 -23.82
N TYR A 141 19.54 20.31 -23.33
CA TYR A 141 19.18 21.54 -22.63
C TYR A 141 18.51 21.25 -21.28
N HIS A 142 19.16 21.71 -20.20
CA HIS A 142 18.63 21.67 -18.85
C HIS A 142 18.78 23.05 -18.19
N TRP A 143 18.06 24.00 -18.77
CA TRP A 143 17.76 25.34 -18.22
C TRP A 143 18.95 26.31 -18.17
N ASP A 144 20.03 26.06 -18.89
CA ASP A 144 21.28 26.83 -18.84
C ASP A 144 21.60 27.54 -20.17
N LEU A 145 20.60 28.25 -20.71
CA LEU A 145 20.74 29.03 -21.95
C LEU A 145 21.91 30.01 -21.87
N PRO A 146 22.77 30.12 -22.90
CA PRO A 146 23.78 31.17 -22.97
C PRO A 146 23.13 32.55 -22.89
N GLN A 147 23.64 33.43 -22.02
CA GLN A 147 23.07 34.75 -21.79
C GLN A 147 23.02 35.58 -23.09
N LYS A 148 24.00 35.41 -23.98
CA LYS A 148 24.00 36.03 -25.32
C LYS A 148 22.75 35.73 -26.16
N LEU A 149 22.17 34.54 -26.03
CA LEU A 149 20.93 34.19 -26.73
C LEU A 149 19.70 34.76 -26.01
N GLN A 150 19.75 34.85 -24.67
CA GLN A 150 18.72 35.53 -23.90
C GLN A 150 18.65 37.02 -24.22
N ASP A 151 19.78 37.68 -24.45
CA ASP A 151 19.85 39.09 -24.90
C ASP A 151 19.12 39.31 -26.24
N LEU A 152 18.99 38.26 -27.06
CA LEU A 152 18.23 38.25 -28.32
C LEU A 152 16.76 37.84 -28.14
N GLY A 153 16.31 37.60 -26.92
CA GLY A 153 14.95 37.20 -26.56
C GLY A 153 14.79 35.71 -26.19
N GLY A 154 15.85 34.91 -26.27
CA GLY A 154 15.84 33.49 -25.90
C GLY A 154 14.71 32.70 -26.56
N PHE A 155 13.99 31.89 -25.78
CA PHE A 155 12.87 31.06 -26.26
C PHE A 155 11.68 31.88 -26.79
N ALA A 156 11.57 33.17 -26.48
CA ALA A 156 10.53 34.02 -27.07
C ALA A 156 10.84 34.42 -28.52
N ASN A 157 12.08 34.22 -28.99
CA ASN A 157 12.49 34.50 -30.36
C ASN A 157 12.33 33.26 -31.26
N PRO A 158 11.63 33.32 -32.41
CA PRO A 158 11.46 32.17 -33.30
C PRO A 158 12.77 31.59 -33.85
N LEU A 159 13.83 32.41 -33.95
CA LEU A 159 15.16 31.98 -34.37
C LEU A 159 15.83 31.02 -33.37
N PHE A 160 15.31 30.94 -32.13
CA PHE A 160 15.77 29.96 -31.15
C PHE A 160 15.83 28.54 -31.71
N SER A 161 14.84 28.18 -32.53
CA SER A 161 14.76 26.85 -33.14
C SER A 161 15.94 26.52 -34.04
N ASP A 162 16.51 27.51 -34.74
CA ASP A 162 17.69 27.32 -35.60
C ASP A 162 18.97 27.27 -34.76
N TRP A 163 19.10 28.14 -33.74
CA TRP A 163 20.27 28.12 -32.85
C TRP A 163 20.38 26.81 -32.09
N PHE A 164 19.25 26.25 -31.65
CA PHE A 164 19.22 24.97 -30.97
C PHE A 164 19.54 23.81 -31.91
N GLU A 165 19.12 23.87 -33.19
CA GLU A 165 19.49 22.86 -34.19
C GLU A 165 21.01 22.84 -34.43
N ASP A 166 21.64 24.01 -34.56
CA ASP A 166 23.09 24.14 -34.70
C ASP A 166 23.85 23.60 -33.48
N TYR A 167 23.37 23.90 -32.26
CA TYR A 167 23.93 23.33 -31.04
C TYR A 167 23.77 21.81 -30.97
N ALA A 168 22.57 21.30 -31.28
CA ALA A 168 22.28 19.87 -31.31
C ALA A 168 23.19 19.14 -32.29
N ARG A 169 23.45 19.73 -33.48
CA ARG A 169 24.40 19.20 -34.46
C ARG A 169 25.79 19.00 -33.85
N VAL A 170 26.34 20.02 -33.18
CA VAL A 170 27.65 19.92 -32.53
C VAL A 170 27.66 18.80 -31.48
N VAL A 171 26.60 18.66 -30.69
CA VAL A 171 26.45 17.59 -29.70
C VAL A 171 26.43 16.20 -30.36
N PHE A 172 25.61 16.01 -31.40
CA PHE A 172 25.49 14.71 -32.09
C PHE A 172 26.78 14.32 -32.81
N GLU A 173 27.49 15.27 -33.42
CA GLU A 173 28.79 15.03 -34.08
C GLU A 173 29.87 14.58 -33.10
N ASN A 174 29.92 15.19 -31.91
CA ASN A 174 31.01 14.95 -30.96
C ASN A 174 30.76 13.76 -30.02
N PHE A 175 29.50 13.43 -29.74
CA PHE A 175 29.16 12.46 -28.68
C PHE A 175 28.27 11.30 -29.14
N GLY A 176 27.58 11.43 -30.27
CA GLY A 176 26.59 10.43 -30.73
C GLY A 176 27.18 9.11 -31.22
N ASP A 177 28.49 9.05 -31.46
CA ASP A 177 29.21 7.80 -31.68
C ASP A 177 29.08 6.85 -30.47
N ARG A 178 29.00 7.42 -29.26
CA ARG A 178 28.96 6.71 -27.97
C ARG A 178 27.63 6.82 -27.23
N VAL A 179 27.00 7.99 -27.24
CA VAL A 179 25.70 8.22 -26.58
C VAL A 179 24.56 7.72 -27.45
N LYS A 180 23.66 6.91 -26.87
CA LYS A 180 22.54 6.28 -27.59
C LYS A 180 21.17 6.72 -27.11
N LEU A 181 21.10 7.51 -26.04
CA LEU A 181 19.86 8.07 -25.51
C LEU A 181 20.04 9.58 -25.39
N PHE A 182 19.41 10.32 -26.30
CA PHE A 182 19.40 11.78 -26.30
C PHE A 182 18.04 12.30 -25.86
N ILE A 183 18.05 13.29 -24.96
CA ILE A 183 16.90 14.09 -24.56
C ILE A 183 17.15 15.52 -25.03
N THR A 184 16.26 16.11 -25.80
CA THR A 184 16.47 17.49 -26.27
C THR A 184 16.29 18.50 -25.14
N PHE A 185 15.15 18.45 -24.45
CA PHE A 185 14.77 19.41 -23.40
C PHE A 185 14.35 18.65 -22.14
N ASN A 186 14.82 19.11 -20.99
CA ASN A 186 14.23 18.79 -19.69
C ASN A 186 13.12 19.78 -19.37
N GLU A 187 11.92 19.26 -19.06
CA GLU A 187 10.85 20.01 -18.41
C GLU A 187 10.51 21.36 -19.06
N PRO A 188 9.89 21.35 -20.25
CA PRO A 188 9.47 22.56 -20.96
C PRO A 188 8.61 23.52 -20.14
N ARG A 189 7.82 23.00 -19.18
CA ARG A 189 6.99 23.82 -18.30
C ARG A 189 7.83 24.72 -17.41
N GLU A 190 8.85 24.18 -16.76
CA GLU A 190 9.75 24.93 -15.88
C GLU A 190 10.50 26.00 -16.68
N ILE A 191 10.87 25.72 -17.93
CA ILE A 191 11.48 26.71 -18.83
C ILE A 191 10.47 27.81 -19.18
N CYS A 192 9.32 27.42 -19.73
CA CYS A 192 8.39 28.36 -20.37
C CYS A 192 7.48 29.06 -19.36
N TYR A 193 6.80 28.29 -18.50
CA TYR A 193 5.88 28.86 -17.52
C TYR A 193 6.65 29.56 -16.39
N GLN A 194 7.60 28.89 -15.74
CA GLN A 194 8.29 29.48 -14.59
C GLN A 194 9.37 30.52 -14.98
N GLY A 195 9.98 30.39 -16.15
CA GLY A 195 11.04 31.31 -16.63
C GLY A 195 10.54 32.49 -17.47
N TYR A 196 9.63 32.25 -18.43
CA TYR A 196 9.12 33.31 -19.32
C TYR A 196 7.77 33.86 -18.88
N GLY A 197 6.87 32.99 -18.40
CA GLY A 197 5.53 33.35 -17.92
C GLY A 197 5.48 33.79 -16.45
N GLY A 198 6.56 33.63 -15.70
CA GLY A 198 6.66 33.92 -14.28
C GLY A 198 8.08 34.32 -13.88
N ASP A 199 8.36 34.24 -12.58
CA ASP A 199 9.59 34.70 -11.94
C ASP A 199 10.20 33.63 -11.00
N LEU A 200 9.89 32.35 -11.22
CA LEU A 200 10.33 31.23 -10.38
C LEU A 200 11.52 30.44 -10.96
N LYS A 201 11.97 30.78 -12.17
CA LYS A 201 13.20 30.26 -12.82
C LYS A 201 13.84 31.36 -13.66
N ALA A 202 15.15 31.27 -13.90
CA ALA A 202 15.81 32.14 -14.89
C ALA A 202 15.11 31.98 -16.26
N PRO A 203 14.89 33.06 -17.03
CA PRO A 203 15.39 34.43 -16.85
C PRO A 203 14.43 35.38 -16.09
N ILE A 204 13.47 34.85 -15.32
CA ILE A 204 12.48 35.62 -14.52
C ILE A 204 11.77 36.74 -15.31
N LEU A 205 11.41 36.46 -16.56
CA LEU A 205 10.89 37.49 -17.47
C LEU A 205 9.51 38.01 -17.06
N ASN A 206 8.73 37.18 -16.34
CA ASN A 206 7.40 37.49 -15.82
C ASN A 206 6.43 38.05 -16.89
N SER A 207 6.53 37.55 -18.11
CA SER A 207 5.63 37.89 -19.22
C SER A 207 4.38 37.01 -19.16
N THR A 208 3.56 37.20 -18.12
CA THR A 208 2.46 36.28 -17.76
C THR A 208 1.46 36.04 -18.89
N ALA A 209 1.18 37.07 -19.71
CA ALA A 209 0.13 36.99 -20.71
C ALA A 209 0.47 36.05 -21.89
N MET A 210 1.72 36.04 -22.34
CA MET A 210 2.12 35.38 -23.60
C MET A 210 3.48 34.67 -23.57
N GLY A 211 4.34 34.95 -22.58
CA GLY A 211 5.70 34.40 -22.49
C GLY A 211 5.73 32.88 -22.54
N THR A 212 4.88 32.23 -21.73
CA THR A 212 4.72 30.77 -21.71
C THR A 212 4.39 30.21 -23.09
N TYR A 213 3.43 30.83 -23.80
CA TYR A 213 2.88 30.30 -25.04
C TYR A 213 3.81 30.48 -26.24
N LEU A 214 4.52 31.61 -26.31
CA LEU A 214 5.56 31.83 -27.31
C LEU A 214 6.73 30.85 -27.10
N CYS A 215 7.18 30.72 -25.85
CA CYS A 215 8.22 29.76 -25.49
C CYS A 215 7.80 28.32 -25.84
N ALA A 216 6.59 27.90 -25.44
CA ALA A 216 6.09 26.54 -25.71
C ALA A 216 6.12 26.21 -27.20
N LYS A 217 5.64 27.12 -28.06
CA LYS A 217 5.63 26.92 -29.51
C LYS A 217 7.05 26.81 -30.08
N HIS A 218 7.94 27.74 -29.77
CA HIS A 218 9.31 27.71 -30.30
C HIS A 218 10.11 26.51 -29.78
N LEU A 219 9.90 26.10 -28.52
CA LEU A 219 10.57 24.96 -27.92
C LEU A 219 10.20 23.65 -28.61
N VAL A 220 8.92 23.37 -28.83
CA VAL A 220 8.53 22.10 -29.49
C VAL A 220 8.92 22.08 -30.98
N ILE A 221 8.98 23.24 -31.65
CA ILE A 221 9.56 23.35 -33.00
C ILE A 221 11.07 23.09 -32.98
N ALA A 222 11.80 23.65 -32.00
CA ALA A 222 13.23 23.40 -31.82
C ALA A 222 13.52 21.91 -31.54
N HIS A 223 12.69 21.27 -30.71
CA HIS A 223 12.74 19.83 -30.44
C HIS A 223 12.57 19.04 -31.74
N ALA A 224 11.53 19.35 -32.52
CA ALA A 224 11.27 18.65 -33.77
C ALA A 224 12.41 18.82 -34.79
N LYS A 225 12.98 20.03 -34.92
CA LYS A 225 14.17 20.25 -35.77
C LYS A 225 15.35 19.39 -35.32
N ALA A 226 15.68 19.38 -34.03
CA ALA A 226 16.76 18.55 -33.49
C ALA A 226 16.49 17.03 -33.66
N TYR A 227 15.24 16.59 -33.49
CA TYR A 227 14.85 15.20 -33.74
C TYR A 227 15.01 14.83 -35.22
N HIS A 228 14.50 15.63 -36.15
CA HIS A 228 14.61 15.36 -37.58
C HIS A 228 16.06 15.42 -38.06
N LEU A 229 16.85 16.35 -37.53
CA LEU A 229 18.29 16.39 -37.69
C LEU A 229 18.93 15.05 -37.30
N TYR A 230 18.67 14.60 -36.07
CA TYR A 230 19.20 13.33 -35.57
C TYR A 230 18.73 12.15 -36.44
N ASN A 231 17.43 12.05 -36.69
CA ASN A 231 16.81 10.94 -37.42
C ASN A 231 17.33 10.83 -38.86
N LYS A 232 17.56 11.97 -39.53
CA LYS A 232 18.00 12.01 -40.93
C LYS A 232 19.51 11.84 -41.10
N GLU A 233 20.30 12.53 -40.27
CA GLU A 233 21.75 12.64 -40.50
C GLU A 233 22.57 11.69 -39.62
N PHE A 234 22.10 11.41 -38.39
CA PHE A 234 22.91 10.74 -37.38
C PHE A 234 22.44 9.33 -37.04
N LYS A 235 21.13 9.11 -36.86
CA LYS A 235 20.54 7.81 -36.51
C LYS A 235 20.96 6.66 -37.44
N PRO A 236 21.08 6.82 -38.77
CA PRO A 236 21.54 5.75 -39.66
C PRO A 236 22.97 5.24 -39.37
N THR A 237 23.84 6.09 -38.82
CA THR A 237 25.23 5.73 -38.51
C THR A 237 25.46 5.48 -37.02
N GLN A 238 24.70 6.15 -36.15
CA GLN A 238 24.88 6.12 -34.70
C GLN A 238 23.93 5.16 -33.98
N GLY A 239 22.74 4.89 -34.53
CA GLY A 239 21.80 3.88 -34.00
C GLY A 239 21.18 4.16 -32.63
N GLY A 240 21.25 5.40 -32.12
CA GLY A 240 20.58 5.79 -30.87
C GLY A 240 19.13 6.26 -31.04
N GLN A 241 18.54 6.72 -29.95
CA GLN A 241 17.19 7.28 -29.86
C GLN A 241 17.24 8.76 -29.44
N CYS A 242 16.31 9.56 -29.94
CA CYS A 242 16.14 10.96 -29.57
C CYS A 242 14.72 11.20 -29.09
N GLY A 243 14.58 11.77 -27.90
CA GLY A 243 13.28 12.11 -27.32
C GLY A 243 13.31 13.39 -26.49
N ILE A 244 12.26 13.59 -25.70
CA ILE A 244 12.08 14.75 -24.81
C ILE A 244 11.61 14.29 -23.43
N THR A 245 11.97 15.06 -22.40
CA THR A 245 11.50 14.85 -21.04
C THR A 245 10.47 15.92 -20.66
N ILE A 246 9.29 15.50 -20.22
CA ILE A 246 8.21 16.40 -19.78
C ILE A 246 7.84 16.07 -18.33
N SER A 247 7.61 17.11 -17.53
CA SER A 247 7.10 16.96 -16.16
C SER A 247 5.62 16.58 -16.18
N VAL A 248 5.28 15.40 -15.66
CA VAL A 248 3.91 14.86 -15.67
C VAL A 248 3.53 14.38 -14.27
N ASN A 249 3.33 15.33 -13.35
CA ASN A 249 2.64 15.04 -12.10
C ASN A 249 1.17 14.64 -12.37
N TRP A 250 0.60 13.83 -11.48
CA TRP A 250 -0.79 13.42 -11.61
C TRP A 250 -1.73 14.54 -11.14
N PHE A 251 -2.65 14.96 -11.99
CA PHE A 251 -3.69 15.93 -11.66
C PHE A 251 -5.04 15.23 -11.76
N GLY A 252 -5.53 14.72 -10.64
CA GLY A 252 -6.80 14.00 -10.53
C GLY A 252 -7.95 14.92 -10.11
N PRO A 253 -9.21 14.55 -10.38
CA PRO A 253 -10.34 15.35 -9.94
C PRO A 253 -10.51 15.28 -8.42
N ALA A 254 -10.89 16.38 -7.78
CA ALA A 254 -11.12 16.44 -6.33
C ALA A 254 -12.39 15.69 -5.88
N THR A 255 -13.37 15.57 -6.79
CA THR A 255 -14.60 14.80 -6.61
C THR A 255 -14.93 14.06 -7.90
N ASP A 256 -15.84 13.08 -7.86
CA ASP A 256 -16.29 12.37 -9.07
C ASP A 256 -17.21 13.22 -9.98
N SER A 257 -17.37 14.52 -9.73
CA SER A 257 -18.19 15.42 -10.53
C SER A 257 -17.65 15.64 -11.95
N ALA A 258 -18.54 15.88 -12.91
CA ALA A 258 -18.14 16.15 -14.29
C ALA A 258 -17.31 17.44 -14.39
N GLU A 259 -17.60 18.41 -13.52
CA GLU A 259 -16.91 19.69 -13.41
C GLU A 259 -15.45 19.49 -12.99
N ASP A 260 -15.20 18.73 -11.92
CA ASP A 260 -13.83 18.47 -11.45
C ASP A 260 -13.07 17.55 -12.40
N GLN A 261 -13.74 16.60 -13.08
CA GLN A 261 -13.12 15.79 -14.13
C GLN A 261 -12.65 16.64 -15.32
N PHE A 262 -13.49 17.57 -15.78
CA PHE A 262 -13.12 18.51 -16.84
C PHE A 262 -12.03 19.49 -16.38
N ALA A 263 -12.12 20.00 -15.15
CA ALA A 263 -11.09 20.84 -14.56
C ALA A 263 -9.73 20.13 -14.48
N ALA A 264 -9.72 18.86 -14.07
CA ALA A 264 -8.52 18.04 -14.04
C ALA A 264 -7.94 17.82 -15.45
N GLU A 265 -8.79 17.62 -16.47
CA GLU A 265 -8.34 17.55 -17.86
C GLU A 265 -7.71 18.87 -18.34
N ILE A 266 -8.37 20.01 -18.10
CA ILE A 266 -7.80 21.32 -18.43
C ILE A 266 -6.48 21.56 -17.70
N LYS A 267 -6.37 21.18 -16.42
CA LYS A 267 -5.13 21.26 -15.66
C LYS A 267 -4.02 20.44 -16.31
N ARG A 268 -4.29 19.18 -16.65
CA ARG A 268 -3.33 18.30 -17.35
C ARG A 268 -2.89 18.91 -18.69
N GLN A 269 -3.84 19.46 -19.46
CA GLN A 269 -3.55 20.12 -20.73
C GLN A 269 -2.67 21.36 -20.56
N GLY A 270 -2.96 22.23 -19.59
CA GLY A 270 -2.16 23.43 -19.35
C GLY A 270 -0.79 23.11 -18.75
N GLU A 271 -0.71 22.18 -17.79
CA GLU A 271 0.53 21.85 -17.09
C GLU A 271 1.54 21.13 -17.98
N TRP A 272 1.11 20.09 -18.71
CA TRP A 272 2.02 19.28 -19.53
C TRP A 272 1.52 19.00 -20.94
N GLY A 273 0.20 18.99 -21.18
CA GLY A 273 -0.37 18.69 -22.49
C GLY A 273 0.00 19.71 -23.56
N ILE A 274 0.20 20.97 -23.21
CA ILE A 274 0.66 22.03 -24.12
C ILE A 274 2.03 21.70 -24.75
N TYR A 275 2.84 20.88 -24.09
CA TYR A 275 4.15 20.43 -24.60
C TYR A 275 4.08 19.02 -25.18
N ALA A 276 3.34 18.11 -24.55
CA ALA A 276 3.24 16.71 -24.95
C ALA A 276 2.34 16.50 -26.18
N HIS A 277 1.19 17.18 -26.23
CA HIS A 277 0.19 16.97 -27.28
C HIS A 277 0.72 17.28 -28.69
N PRO A 278 1.48 18.37 -28.94
CA PRO A 278 2.04 18.63 -30.27
C PRO A 278 2.95 17.51 -30.79
N ILE A 279 3.59 16.76 -29.89
CA ILE A 279 4.61 15.74 -30.22
C ILE A 279 3.98 14.35 -30.28
N PHE A 280 3.14 13.98 -29.31
CA PHE A 280 2.70 12.59 -29.11
C PHE A 280 1.28 12.30 -29.58
N SER A 281 0.45 13.32 -29.87
CA SER A 281 -0.89 13.06 -30.41
C SER A 281 -0.84 12.71 -31.90
N SER A 282 -1.87 12.01 -32.37
CA SER A 282 -2.06 11.73 -33.80
C SER A 282 -2.28 12.99 -34.64
N GLU A 283 -2.95 14.00 -34.09
CA GLU A 283 -3.27 15.23 -34.82
C GLU A 283 -2.13 16.26 -34.83
N GLY A 284 -1.24 16.22 -33.84
CA GLY A 284 -0.31 17.32 -33.55
C GLY A 284 -1.01 18.59 -33.07
N GLY A 285 -0.25 19.67 -32.93
CA GLY A 285 -0.74 20.95 -32.40
C GLY A 285 -1.10 20.92 -30.91
N PHE A 286 -1.53 22.08 -30.40
CA PHE A 286 -1.90 22.23 -28.99
C PHE A 286 -3.20 21.50 -28.63
N PRO A 287 -3.38 21.08 -27.36
CA PRO A 287 -4.59 20.41 -26.94
C PRO A 287 -5.81 21.32 -27.09
N LYS A 288 -6.89 20.76 -27.65
CA LYS A 288 -8.01 21.54 -28.20
C LYS A 288 -8.73 22.35 -27.12
N GLU A 289 -9.16 21.70 -26.04
CA GLU A 289 -10.02 22.32 -25.02
C GLU A 289 -9.32 23.50 -24.34
N PHE A 290 -8.03 23.32 -23.98
CA PHE A 290 -7.23 24.40 -23.43
C PHE A 290 -6.98 25.53 -24.46
N SER A 291 -6.71 25.20 -25.72
CA SER A 291 -6.50 26.19 -26.78
C SER A 291 -7.74 27.06 -27.04
N GLU A 292 -8.92 26.44 -27.09
CA GLU A 292 -10.20 27.15 -27.24
C GLU A 292 -10.45 28.10 -26.07
N ARG A 293 -10.15 27.66 -24.83
CA ARG A 293 -10.29 28.49 -23.63
C ARG A 293 -9.36 29.70 -23.64
N VAL A 294 -8.10 29.54 -24.04
CA VAL A 294 -7.17 30.66 -24.18
C VAL A 294 -7.64 31.63 -25.27
N ALA A 295 -8.14 31.12 -26.40
CA ALA A 295 -8.65 31.96 -27.49
C ALA A 295 -9.87 32.78 -27.05
N GLU A 296 -10.81 32.16 -26.33
CA GLU A 296 -11.98 32.84 -25.77
C GLU A 296 -11.56 33.95 -24.80
N LYS A 297 -10.72 33.64 -23.81
CA LYS A 297 -10.22 34.63 -22.85
C LYS A 297 -9.44 35.75 -23.53
N SER A 298 -8.62 35.42 -24.53
CA SER A 298 -7.88 36.41 -25.32
C SER A 298 -8.82 37.40 -26.01
N ALA A 299 -9.90 36.91 -26.62
CA ALA A 299 -10.91 37.76 -27.27
C ALA A 299 -11.64 38.65 -26.25
N GLN A 300 -12.04 38.09 -25.09
CA GLN A 300 -12.65 38.85 -23.99
C GLN A 300 -11.73 39.94 -23.44
N GLN A 301 -10.41 39.68 -23.42
CA GLN A 301 -9.37 40.60 -22.98
C GLN A 301 -8.95 41.63 -24.06
N GLY A 302 -9.54 41.58 -25.25
CA GLY A 302 -9.30 42.55 -26.33
C GLY A 302 -8.09 42.26 -27.23
N TYR A 303 -7.51 41.05 -27.16
CA TYR A 303 -6.47 40.65 -28.10
C TYR A 303 -7.07 40.37 -29.49
N ARG A 304 -6.38 40.80 -30.55
CA ARG A 304 -6.82 40.59 -31.95
C ARG A 304 -6.70 39.14 -32.43
N ARG A 305 -5.99 38.31 -31.67
CA ARG A 305 -5.73 36.88 -31.93
C ARG A 305 -5.53 36.18 -30.59
N SER A 306 -5.65 34.85 -30.58
CA SER A 306 -5.33 34.06 -29.39
C SER A 306 -3.92 34.35 -28.90
N ARG A 307 -3.75 34.44 -27.57
CA ARG A 307 -2.44 34.52 -26.91
C ARG A 307 -1.63 33.22 -27.06
N LEU A 308 -2.31 32.09 -27.27
CA LEU A 308 -1.70 30.82 -27.67
C LEU A 308 -1.67 30.74 -29.21
N PRO A 309 -0.50 30.93 -29.86
CA PRO A 309 -0.42 30.98 -31.32
C PRO A 309 -0.69 29.60 -31.92
N GLU A 310 -1.72 29.50 -32.77
CA GLU A 310 -2.06 28.25 -33.45
C GLU A 310 -0.91 27.71 -34.32
N PHE A 311 -0.87 26.39 -34.46
CA PHE A 311 0.02 25.72 -35.41
C PHE A 311 -0.57 25.79 -36.81
N THR A 312 0.26 26.13 -37.79
CA THR A 312 0.01 25.83 -39.20
C THR A 312 0.06 24.31 -39.43
N GLU A 313 -0.54 23.83 -40.52
CA GLU A 313 -0.51 22.38 -40.82
C GLU A 313 0.92 21.88 -41.06
N GLU A 314 1.78 22.70 -41.66
CA GLU A 314 3.20 22.38 -41.83
C GLU A 314 3.93 22.23 -40.50
N GLU A 315 3.63 23.09 -39.52
CA GLU A 315 4.20 22.98 -38.17
C GLU A 315 3.67 21.74 -37.43
N LYS A 316 2.38 21.39 -37.59
CA LYS A 316 1.82 20.17 -36.98
C LYS A 316 2.52 18.92 -37.53
N GLU A 317 2.71 18.85 -38.86
CA GLU A 317 3.41 17.74 -39.50
C GLU A 317 4.87 17.65 -39.07
N LEU A 318 5.54 18.79 -38.90
CA LEU A 318 6.92 18.83 -38.44
C LEU A 318 7.06 18.25 -37.02
N VAL A 319 6.15 18.60 -36.11
CA VAL A 319 6.30 18.32 -34.67
C VAL A 319 5.70 16.96 -34.25
N ARG A 320 4.60 16.53 -34.84
CA ARG A 320 3.95 15.26 -34.45
C ARG A 320 4.86 14.06 -34.75
N GLY A 321 4.91 13.11 -33.83
CA GLY A 321 5.73 11.91 -33.93
C GLY A 321 7.24 12.17 -33.85
N ALA A 322 7.69 13.39 -33.50
CA ALA A 322 9.10 13.75 -33.43
C ALA A 322 9.82 13.26 -32.16
N SER A 323 9.51 12.06 -31.66
CA SER A 323 10.15 11.49 -30.48
C SER A 323 10.17 9.95 -30.52
N ASP A 324 11.31 9.35 -30.20
CA ASP A 324 11.46 7.89 -30.13
C ASP A 324 10.91 7.29 -28.82
N PHE A 325 10.79 8.09 -27.77
CA PHE A 325 10.29 7.71 -26.44
C PHE A 325 9.69 8.92 -25.72
N PHE A 326 8.93 8.67 -24.67
CA PHE A 326 8.40 9.69 -23.76
C PHE A 326 9.21 9.66 -22.46
N GLY A 327 10.07 10.66 -22.25
CA GLY A 327 10.73 10.90 -20.97
C GLY A 327 9.77 11.58 -20.00
N VAL A 328 9.57 10.98 -18.83
CA VAL A 328 8.62 11.47 -17.83
C VAL A 328 9.37 11.83 -16.56
N ASN A 329 9.34 13.11 -16.21
CA ASN A 329 9.65 13.52 -14.84
C ASN A 329 8.36 13.46 -14.02
N HIS A 330 8.40 12.77 -12.90
CA HIS A 330 7.22 12.61 -12.06
C HIS A 330 7.63 12.57 -10.60
N TYR A 331 6.86 13.26 -9.75
CA TYR A 331 7.17 13.37 -8.34
C TYR A 331 5.96 13.18 -7.43
N THR A 332 4.80 13.68 -7.82
CA THR A 332 3.64 13.75 -6.90
C THR A 332 2.31 13.84 -7.66
N ALA A 333 1.24 14.07 -6.91
CA ALA A 333 -0.09 14.36 -7.43
C ALA A 333 -0.70 15.62 -6.81
N ARG A 334 -1.82 16.07 -7.39
CA ARG A 334 -2.74 17.07 -6.84
C ARG A 334 -4.18 16.71 -7.18
N LEU A 335 -5.09 17.08 -6.29
CA LEU A 335 -6.53 17.05 -6.51
C LEU A 335 -7.00 18.39 -7.05
N ILE A 336 -7.78 18.37 -8.12
CA ILE A 336 -8.19 19.54 -8.89
C ILE A 336 -9.68 19.80 -8.71
N SER A 337 -10.02 21.02 -8.31
CA SER A 337 -11.40 21.47 -8.21
C SER A 337 -11.70 22.55 -9.24
N ALA A 338 -12.89 22.48 -9.84
CA ALA A 338 -13.41 23.52 -10.71
C ALA A 338 -13.74 24.83 -9.95
N THR A 339 -13.93 24.77 -8.62
CA THR A 339 -14.45 25.91 -7.84
C THR A 339 -13.66 26.21 -6.57
N LEU A 340 -13.20 25.20 -5.84
CA LEU A 340 -12.49 25.37 -4.57
C LEU A 340 -10.99 25.53 -4.79
N TYR A 341 -10.29 26.13 -3.81
CA TYR A 341 -8.83 26.27 -3.80
C TYR A 341 -8.22 26.96 -5.03
N LYS A 342 -8.97 27.87 -5.66
CA LYS A 342 -8.44 28.73 -6.73
C LYS A 342 -7.46 29.73 -6.13
N GLU A 343 -6.25 29.77 -6.66
CA GLU A 343 -5.24 30.74 -6.28
C GLU A 343 -5.43 32.05 -7.05
N ALA A 344 -5.08 33.17 -6.42
CA ALA A 344 -5.02 34.45 -7.12
C ALA A 344 -3.88 34.42 -8.14
N ALA A 345 -4.20 34.61 -9.41
CA ALA A 345 -3.22 34.61 -10.51
C ALA A 345 -3.22 35.96 -11.25
N PRO A 346 -2.10 36.37 -11.85
CA PRO A 346 -2.07 37.49 -12.78
C PRO A 346 -3.06 37.28 -13.94
N VAL A 347 -3.68 38.36 -14.41
CA VAL A 347 -4.63 38.32 -15.53
C VAL A 347 -4.12 39.26 -16.63
N PRO A 348 -3.78 38.76 -17.83
CA PRO A 348 -3.86 37.36 -18.26
C PRO A 348 -2.67 36.51 -17.76
N SER A 349 -2.89 35.22 -17.54
CA SER A 349 -1.84 34.22 -17.31
C SER A 349 -2.29 32.80 -17.67
N GLN A 350 -1.36 31.85 -17.73
CA GLN A 350 -1.71 30.43 -17.93
C GLN A 350 -2.59 29.85 -16.81
N VAL A 351 -2.34 30.25 -15.55
CA VAL A 351 -3.14 29.81 -14.41
C VAL A 351 -4.54 30.41 -14.47
N ASP A 352 -4.65 31.69 -14.81
CA ASP A 352 -5.93 32.30 -15.15
C ASP A 352 -6.60 31.54 -16.29
N ASP A 353 -5.89 31.20 -17.37
CA ASP A 353 -6.48 30.50 -18.51
C ASP A 353 -7.02 29.10 -18.15
N MET A 354 -6.35 28.37 -17.25
CA MET A 354 -6.87 27.11 -16.72
C MET A 354 -8.08 27.32 -15.80
N ASP A 355 -8.03 28.34 -14.93
CA ASP A 355 -9.10 28.73 -13.99
C ASP A 355 -9.63 27.54 -13.16
N VAL A 356 -8.71 26.85 -12.50
CA VAL A 356 -8.97 25.69 -11.62
C VAL A 356 -8.23 25.88 -10.30
N GLY A 357 -8.73 25.27 -9.23
CA GLY A 357 -8.01 25.18 -7.97
C GLY A 357 -7.38 23.81 -7.76
N GLN A 358 -6.39 23.76 -6.87
CA GLN A 358 -5.63 22.54 -6.61
C GLN A 358 -5.22 22.45 -5.14
N TYR A 359 -5.11 21.23 -4.64
CA TYR A 359 -4.53 20.97 -3.32
C TYR A 359 -3.91 19.57 -3.25
N ALA A 360 -3.03 19.36 -2.27
CA ALA A 360 -2.60 18.03 -1.85
C ALA A 360 -3.39 17.65 -0.60
N PRO A 361 -3.92 16.43 -0.49
CA PRO A 361 -4.46 15.92 0.76
C PRO A 361 -3.48 16.05 1.93
N ASP A 362 -3.98 16.49 3.08
CA ASP A 362 -3.17 16.77 4.28
C ASP A 362 -2.53 15.49 4.90
N ASP A 363 -3.00 14.32 4.49
CA ASP A 363 -2.51 13.03 4.96
C ASP A 363 -1.35 12.46 4.14
N TRP A 364 -1.04 13.06 3.00
CA TRP A 364 0.15 12.69 2.24
C TRP A 364 1.38 13.21 2.97
N ALA A 365 2.35 12.33 3.21
CA ALA A 365 3.62 12.73 3.81
C ALA A 365 4.25 13.85 2.98
N THR A 366 4.73 14.90 3.64
CA THR A 366 5.33 16.07 3.00
C THR A 366 6.85 16.01 3.05
N SER A 367 7.48 16.56 2.03
CA SER A 367 8.94 16.68 1.93
C SER A 367 9.43 18.03 2.45
N ALA A 368 10.71 18.34 2.28
CA ALA A 368 11.22 19.69 2.52
C ALA A 368 10.66 20.71 1.51
N SER A 369 10.24 20.26 0.32
CA SER A 369 9.67 21.11 -0.72
C SER A 369 8.15 21.18 -0.58
N ALA A 370 7.59 22.38 -0.47
CA ALA A 370 6.14 22.57 -0.28
C ALA A 370 5.27 21.99 -1.41
N TRP A 371 5.82 21.87 -2.62
CA TRP A 371 5.13 21.29 -3.77
C TRP A 371 5.17 19.76 -3.79
N LEU A 372 6.06 19.11 -3.03
CA LEU A 372 6.31 17.67 -3.11
C LEU A 372 5.76 16.93 -1.89
N ALA A 373 4.80 16.05 -2.17
CA ALA A 373 4.20 15.12 -1.21
C ALA A 373 4.22 13.69 -1.75
N LEU A 374 4.27 12.70 -0.87
CA LEU A 374 4.21 11.28 -1.22
C LEU A 374 2.76 10.94 -1.58
N ALA A 375 2.45 11.03 -2.87
CA ALA A 375 1.15 10.69 -3.40
C ALA A 375 1.10 9.19 -3.74
N PRO A 376 0.22 8.39 -3.10
CA PRO A 376 0.16 6.96 -3.34
C PRO A 376 -0.13 6.63 -4.82
N ASN A 377 0.68 5.73 -5.39
CA ASN A 377 0.54 5.21 -6.75
C ASN A 377 0.47 6.27 -7.88
N SER A 378 1.03 7.46 -7.66
CA SER A 378 0.91 8.58 -8.59
C SER A 378 1.62 8.37 -9.93
N ILE A 379 2.75 7.63 -9.94
CA ILE A 379 3.47 7.28 -11.18
C ILE A 379 2.55 6.43 -12.07
N PHE A 380 1.94 5.40 -11.51
CA PHE A 380 0.99 4.53 -12.23
C PHE A 380 -0.17 5.33 -12.81
N ASN A 381 -0.81 6.19 -12.03
CA ASN A 381 -1.94 7.00 -12.50
C ASN A 381 -1.55 7.90 -13.69
N ALA A 382 -0.39 8.56 -13.59
CA ALA A 382 0.12 9.42 -14.65
C ALA A 382 0.49 8.62 -15.91
N LEU A 383 1.28 7.55 -15.78
CA LEU A 383 1.72 6.76 -16.93
C LEU A 383 0.58 5.99 -17.59
N ASN A 384 -0.39 5.49 -16.82
CA ASN A 384 -1.56 4.82 -17.39
C ASN A 384 -2.42 5.82 -18.19
N HIS A 385 -2.60 7.05 -17.70
CA HIS A 385 -3.28 8.08 -18.47
C HIS A 385 -2.55 8.41 -19.77
N LEU A 386 -1.22 8.52 -19.75
CA LEU A 386 -0.42 8.75 -20.97
C LEU A 386 -0.47 7.56 -21.93
N LYS A 387 -0.45 6.32 -21.43
CA LYS A 387 -0.60 5.09 -22.21
C LYS A 387 -1.89 5.14 -23.03
N GLU A 388 -3.02 5.44 -22.40
CA GLU A 388 -4.32 5.52 -23.07
C GLU A 388 -4.38 6.72 -24.03
N LYS A 389 -3.82 7.87 -23.64
CA LYS A 389 -3.91 9.10 -24.43
C LYS A 389 -3.01 9.11 -25.67
N TYR A 390 -1.84 8.48 -25.60
CA TYR A 390 -0.80 8.56 -26.63
C TYR A 390 -0.39 7.21 -27.19
N ASN A 391 -1.28 6.20 -27.10
CA ASN A 391 -1.11 4.89 -27.72
C ASN A 391 0.13 4.13 -27.24
N ASN A 392 0.33 4.09 -25.92
CA ASN A 392 1.37 3.33 -25.20
C ASN A 392 2.80 3.48 -25.79
N PRO A 393 3.37 4.71 -25.84
CA PRO A 393 4.72 4.91 -26.32
C PRO A 393 5.75 4.24 -25.40
N ILE A 394 7.01 4.17 -25.82
CA ILE A 394 8.11 3.78 -24.94
C ILE A 394 8.26 4.84 -23.85
N PHE A 395 8.19 4.46 -22.58
CA PHE A 395 8.36 5.37 -21.45
C PHE A 395 9.72 5.18 -20.76
N TYR A 396 10.29 6.28 -20.30
CA TYR A 396 11.34 6.30 -19.28
C TYR A 396 10.91 7.26 -18.18
N VAL A 397 10.99 6.86 -16.91
CA VAL A 397 10.92 7.83 -15.82
C VAL A 397 12.29 8.46 -15.70
N THR A 398 12.42 9.71 -16.17
CA THR A 398 13.71 10.41 -16.32
C THR A 398 14.10 11.24 -15.10
N GLU A 399 13.16 11.49 -14.19
CA GLU A 399 13.38 11.98 -12.83
C GLU A 399 12.24 11.55 -11.89
N ASN A 400 12.62 11.15 -10.67
CA ASN A 400 11.72 10.94 -9.54
C ASN A 400 12.55 10.97 -8.25
N GLY A 401 12.12 11.72 -7.23
CA GLY A 401 12.97 11.98 -6.07
C GLY A 401 12.25 12.58 -4.87
N TRP A 402 12.97 12.62 -3.74
CA TRP A 402 12.46 13.13 -2.47
C TRP A 402 13.41 14.15 -1.86
N SER A 403 12.87 15.30 -1.43
CA SER A 403 13.66 16.33 -0.76
C SER A 403 13.68 16.18 0.76
N THR A 404 14.83 16.48 1.34
CA THR A 404 15.03 16.59 2.79
C THR A 404 15.76 17.90 3.10
N TYR A 405 15.71 18.34 4.36
CA TYR A 405 16.61 19.38 4.83
C TYR A 405 18.00 18.78 5.12
N TYR A 406 19.03 19.64 5.24
CA TYR A 406 20.39 19.18 5.56
C TYR A 406 20.46 18.50 6.94
N GLU A 407 19.67 18.99 7.89
CA GLU A 407 19.59 18.52 9.28
C GLU A 407 19.05 17.09 9.41
N THR A 408 18.39 16.57 8.38
CA THR A 408 17.99 15.14 8.31
C THR A 408 19.23 14.23 8.33
N GLY A 409 20.38 14.69 7.82
CA GLY A 409 21.62 13.94 7.81
C GLY A 409 21.63 12.77 6.83
N LEU A 410 22.34 11.71 7.19
CA LEU A 410 22.55 10.53 6.35
C LEU A 410 21.44 9.48 6.49
N GLU A 411 20.65 9.53 7.57
CA GLU A 411 19.52 8.64 7.85
C GLU A 411 18.23 9.25 7.32
N ASP A 412 17.90 8.96 6.07
CA ASP A 412 16.85 9.63 5.29
C ASP A 412 15.63 8.74 5.03
N ASP A 413 15.00 8.22 6.08
CA ASP A 413 13.90 7.25 5.98
C ASP A 413 12.66 7.74 5.22
N GLY A 414 12.39 9.04 5.21
CA GLY A 414 11.36 9.63 4.37
C GLY A 414 11.65 9.41 2.87
N ARG A 415 12.91 9.53 2.45
CA ARG A 415 13.38 9.25 1.09
C ARG A 415 13.33 7.75 0.79
N VAL A 416 13.71 6.89 1.73
CA VAL A 416 13.58 5.43 1.61
C VAL A 416 12.12 5.03 1.37
N THR A 417 11.20 5.58 2.17
CA THR A 417 9.76 5.33 2.05
C THR A 417 9.24 5.76 0.69
N TYR A 418 9.60 6.97 0.25
CA TYR A 418 9.25 7.49 -1.06
C TYR A 418 9.75 6.58 -2.19
N TYR A 419 11.03 6.21 -2.21
CA TYR A 419 11.57 5.36 -3.27
C TYR A 419 10.93 3.97 -3.28
N ARG A 420 10.69 3.35 -2.13
CA ARG A 420 9.96 2.07 -2.06
C ARG A 420 8.56 2.21 -2.67
N ALA A 421 7.81 3.26 -2.33
CA ALA A 421 6.49 3.53 -2.90
C ALA A 421 6.55 3.77 -4.42
N SER A 422 7.55 4.53 -4.89
CA SER A 422 7.82 4.72 -6.32
C SER A 422 8.09 3.39 -7.02
N MET A 423 8.94 2.53 -6.47
CA MET A 423 9.26 1.22 -7.05
C MET A 423 8.01 0.34 -7.20
N GLU A 424 7.14 0.32 -6.18
CA GLU A 424 5.88 -0.43 -6.28
C GLU A 424 4.95 0.14 -7.34
N SER A 425 4.91 1.46 -7.51
CA SER A 425 4.13 2.09 -8.56
C SER A 425 4.68 1.78 -9.97
N LEU A 426 6.00 1.67 -10.13
CA LEU A 426 6.63 1.23 -11.39
C LEU A 426 6.32 -0.24 -11.68
N LEU A 427 6.35 -1.11 -10.67
CA LEU A 427 5.97 -2.52 -10.81
C LEU A 427 4.50 -2.64 -11.25
N ASN A 428 3.60 -1.84 -10.67
CA ASN A 428 2.21 -1.76 -11.13
C ASN A 428 2.11 -1.34 -12.61
N CYS A 429 2.99 -0.43 -13.08
CA CYS A 429 3.01 -0.04 -14.49
C CYS A 429 3.41 -1.21 -15.40
N LEU A 430 4.45 -1.94 -15.00
CA LEU A 430 4.93 -3.10 -15.75
C LEU A 430 3.87 -4.22 -15.78
N ASP A 431 3.21 -4.46 -14.65
CA ASP A 431 2.14 -5.45 -14.53
C ASP A 431 0.92 -5.09 -15.42
N ASP A 432 0.62 -3.80 -15.60
CA ASP A 432 -0.46 -3.30 -16.49
C ASP A 432 -0.03 -3.14 -17.96
N GLY A 433 1.17 -3.61 -18.32
CA GLY A 433 1.66 -3.61 -19.70
C GLY A 433 1.99 -2.21 -20.25
N ILE A 434 2.28 -1.24 -19.38
CA ILE A 434 2.88 0.04 -19.78
C ILE A 434 4.29 -0.25 -20.29
N ASN A 435 4.64 0.30 -21.46
CA ASN A 435 5.95 0.06 -22.10
C ASN A 435 7.09 0.88 -21.45
N LEU A 436 7.28 0.69 -20.15
CA LEU A 436 8.26 1.37 -19.32
C LEU A 436 9.62 0.66 -19.38
N LYS A 437 10.68 1.41 -19.68
CA LYS A 437 12.03 0.87 -19.95
C LYS A 437 13.10 1.24 -18.94
N GLY A 438 12.84 2.22 -18.08
CA GLY A 438 13.83 2.59 -17.08
C GLY A 438 13.36 3.69 -16.14
N TYR A 439 14.18 3.88 -15.12
CA TYR A 439 13.95 4.79 -14.00
C TYR A 439 15.25 5.49 -13.60
N MET A 440 15.19 6.82 -13.51
CA MET A 440 16.29 7.66 -13.09
C MET A 440 15.92 8.38 -11.78
N ALA A 441 16.56 7.97 -10.68
CA ALA A 441 16.39 8.65 -9.40
C ALA A 441 16.98 10.07 -9.43
N TRP A 442 16.18 11.04 -8.98
CA TRP A 442 16.63 12.41 -8.74
C TRP A 442 16.99 12.57 -7.24
N SER A 443 18.26 12.75 -6.88
CA SER A 443 19.45 12.91 -7.72
C SER A 443 20.60 12.01 -7.27
N LEU A 444 21.65 11.87 -8.08
CA LEU A 444 22.86 11.15 -7.68
C LEU A 444 23.47 11.75 -6.40
N MET A 445 23.56 13.07 -6.33
CA MET A 445 24.14 13.81 -5.22
C MET A 445 23.40 15.11 -4.97
N ASP A 446 23.55 15.65 -3.76
CA ASP A 446 23.10 17.00 -3.43
C ASP A 446 23.70 18.00 -4.42
N ASN A 447 22.91 18.99 -4.80
CA ASN A 447 23.25 19.91 -5.86
C ASN A 447 22.63 21.30 -5.58
N PHE A 448 22.86 22.27 -6.45
CA PHE A 448 22.21 23.59 -6.34
C PHE A 448 20.77 23.48 -6.83
N GLU A 449 19.79 23.52 -5.92
CA GLU A 449 18.37 23.31 -6.22
C GLU A 449 17.67 24.62 -6.60
N TRP A 450 18.19 25.23 -7.67
CA TRP A 450 17.60 26.39 -8.34
C TRP A 450 17.32 27.55 -7.35
N MET A 451 16.08 28.03 -7.27
CA MET A 451 15.68 29.13 -6.37
C MET A 451 15.81 28.78 -4.87
N GLN A 452 15.89 27.50 -4.51
CA GLN A 452 16.06 27.06 -3.12
C GLN A 452 17.53 27.04 -2.69
N GLY A 453 18.47 27.23 -3.62
CA GLY A 453 19.90 27.15 -3.32
C GLY A 453 20.28 25.77 -2.78
N TYR A 454 20.92 25.72 -1.62
CA TYR A 454 21.32 24.48 -0.95
C TYR A 454 20.44 24.13 0.25
N VAL A 455 19.25 24.72 0.38
CA VAL A 455 18.31 24.45 1.49
C VAL A 455 17.68 23.07 1.36
N GLU A 456 17.20 22.74 0.16
CA GLU A 456 16.52 21.47 -0.13
C GLU A 456 17.50 20.48 -0.76
N ARG A 457 17.55 19.25 -0.24
CA ARG A 457 18.51 18.21 -0.62
C ARG A 457 17.80 17.02 -1.26
N PHE A 458 18.21 16.63 -2.47
CA PHE A 458 17.63 15.50 -3.21
C PHE A 458 18.59 14.30 -3.36
N GLY A 459 19.87 14.47 -3.03
CA GLY A 459 20.89 13.48 -3.37
C GLY A 459 20.76 12.17 -2.62
N LEU A 460 20.99 11.06 -3.33
CA LEU A 460 21.37 9.79 -2.71
C LEU A 460 22.71 9.94 -1.95
N TYR A 461 23.59 10.81 -2.43
CA TYR A 461 24.82 11.21 -1.74
C TYR A 461 24.69 12.64 -1.21
N GLN A 462 24.98 12.83 0.07
CA GLN A 462 25.15 14.15 0.67
C GLN A 462 26.44 14.80 0.16
N VAL A 463 26.39 16.10 -0.13
CA VAL A 463 27.58 16.90 -0.46
C VAL A 463 27.82 17.92 0.64
N ASP A 464 29.07 17.98 1.12
CA ASP A 464 29.55 19.08 1.96
C ASP A 464 29.95 20.27 1.08
N PHE A 465 29.06 21.27 0.98
CA PHE A 465 29.31 22.48 0.21
C PHE A 465 30.26 23.48 0.89
N SER A 466 30.61 23.26 2.16
CA SER A 466 31.60 24.06 2.87
C SER A 466 33.03 23.55 2.66
N ASP A 467 33.18 22.25 2.41
CA ASP A 467 34.44 21.61 2.05
C ASP A 467 34.84 21.95 0.60
N PRO A 468 36.03 22.54 0.35
CA PRO A 468 36.53 22.77 -1.00
C PRO A 468 36.57 21.50 -1.87
N ALA A 469 36.75 20.32 -1.28
CA ALA A 469 36.76 19.06 -2.02
C ALA A 469 35.36 18.55 -2.40
N ARG A 470 34.29 19.17 -1.89
CA ARG A 470 32.89 18.76 -2.12
C ARG A 470 32.67 17.27 -1.84
N THR A 471 33.14 16.80 -0.69
CA THR A 471 33.08 15.38 -0.34
C THR A 471 31.65 14.83 -0.46
N ARG A 472 31.49 13.68 -1.13
CA ARG A 472 30.21 12.99 -1.34
C ARG A 472 30.08 11.78 -0.42
N THR A 473 29.06 11.78 0.44
CA THR A 473 28.84 10.74 1.45
C THR A 473 27.49 10.04 1.22
N PRO A 474 27.44 8.71 1.09
CA PRO A 474 26.20 7.99 0.82
C PRO A 474 25.20 8.13 1.96
N ARG A 475 23.94 8.45 1.65
CA ARG A 475 22.82 8.34 2.58
C ARG A 475 22.28 6.91 2.62
N LYS A 476 21.43 6.62 3.60
CA LYS A 476 20.75 5.32 3.75
C LYS A 476 20.01 4.93 2.47
N SER A 477 19.31 5.89 1.85
CA SER A 477 18.63 5.71 0.56
C SER A 477 19.55 5.23 -0.57
N ALA A 478 20.84 5.60 -0.59
CA ALA A 478 21.80 5.09 -1.58
C ALA A 478 21.98 3.57 -1.45
N PHE A 479 22.07 3.06 -0.22
CA PHE A 479 22.20 1.62 0.03
C PHE A 479 20.92 0.87 -0.31
N VAL A 480 19.76 1.43 0.00
CA VAL A 480 18.46 0.84 -0.37
C VAL A 480 18.31 0.81 -1.89
N TYR A 481 18.67 1.89 -2.59
CA TYR A 481 18.61 1.93 -4.05
C TYR A 481 19.58 0.94 -4.70
N LYS A 482 20.84 0.86 -4.21
CA LYS A 482 21.81 -0.17 -4.61
C LYS A 482 21.23 -1.58 -4.42
N HIS A 483 20.58 -1.84 -3.28
CA HIS A 483 19.97 -3.14 -3.00
C HIS A 483 18.83 -3.47 -3.98
N ILE A 484 17.98 -2.49 -4.30
CA ILE A 484 16.90 -2.65 -5.29
C ILE A 484 17.48 -2.97 -6.67
N ILE A 485 18.52 -2.26 -7.12
CA ILE A 485 19.14 -2.50 -8.43
C ILE A 485 19.73 -3.91 -8.50
N LYS A 486 20.49 -4.29 -7.47
CA LYS A 486 21.16 -5.58 -7.40
C LYS A 486 20.19 -6.76 -7.43
N HIS A 487 19.10 -6.68 -6.67
CA HIS A 487 18.14 -7.78 -6.54
C HIS A 487 16.94 -7.65 -7.50
N ARG A 488 16.85 -6.50 -8.20
CA ARG A 488 15.74 -6.10 -9.06
C ARG A 488 14.40 -6.16 -8.34
N ALA A 489 14.35 -5.90 -7.03
CA ALA A 489 13.13 -6.07 -6.23
C ALA A 489 13.14 -5.21 -4.95
N VAL A 490 11.95 -4.90 -4.42
CA VAL A 490 11.78 -4.03 -3.23
C VAL A 490 11.77 -4.84 -1.95
N ASP A 491 12.82 -4.75 -1.14
CA ASP A 491 12.88 -5.44 0.16
C ASP A 491 12.59 -4.42 1.27
N TYR A 492 11.47 -4.62 1.96
CA TYR A 492 11.05 -3.77 3.07
C TYR A 492 11.78 -4.07 4.38
N GLU A 493 12.37 -5.26 4.50
CA GLU A 493 13.12 -5.69 5.69
C GLU A 493 14.62 -5.37 5.57
N TYR A 494 15.10 -5.08 4.35
CA TYR A 494 16.48 -4.68 4.13
C TYR A 494 16.79 -3.35 4.81
N GLU A 495 17.86 -3.38 5.61
CA GLU A 495 18.48 -2.26 6.29
C GLU A 495 20.00 -2.34 6.04
N PRO A 496 20.70 -1.22 5.76
CA PRO A 496 22.13 -1.27 5.49
C PRO A 496 22.92 -1.69 6.74
N GLU A 497 23.75 -2.72 6.60
CA GLU A 497 24.65 -3.19 7.66
C GLU A 497 25.79 -2.20 7.95
N THR A 498 26.08 -1.31 7.00
CA THR A 498 27.17 -0.33 7.05
C THR A 498 26.79 0.92 6.28
N MET A 499 27.33 2.07 6.72
CA MET A 499 27.24 3.35 6.02
C MET A 499 28.48 3.64 5.16
N VAL A 500 29.27 2.61 4.85
CA VAL A 500 30.40 2.66 3.92
C VAL A 500 30.03 1.92 2.64
N MET A 501 30.15 2.61 1.51
CA MET A 501 29.80 2.06 0.21
C MET A 501 30.99 1.32 -0.42
N THR A 502 30.71 0.25 -1.15
CA THR A 502 31.70 -0.51 -1.92
C THR A 502 31.18 -0.78 -3.32
N ILE A 503 32.10 -1.11 -4.24
CA ILE A 503 31.78 -1.54 -5.60
C ILE A 503 31.77 -3.07 -5.64
N ASP A 504 30.67 -3.66 -6.11
CA ASP A 504 30.51 -5.12 -6.18
C ASP A 504 31.35 -5.69 -7.35
N GLU A 505 32.02 -6.83 -7.16
CA GLU A 505 32.78 -7.52 -8.22
C GLU A 505 31.80 -8.10 -9.28
N GLY A 506 31.93 -7.71 -10.55
CA GLY A 506 31.10 -8.28 -11.63
C GLY A 506 30.64 -7.34 -12.75
N HIS A 507 30.92 -6.04 -12.67
CA HIS A 507 30.61 -5.07 -13.75
C HIS A 507 31.52 -5.18 -15.00
N PHE A 508 31.89 -6.39 -15.42
CA PHE A 508 32.55 -6.65 -16.70
C PHE A 508 31.70 -7.63 -17.52
N SER A 509 30.99 -7.11 -18.53
CA SER A 509 30.37 -7.95 -19.56
C SER A 509 31.45 -8.56 -20.47
N ILE A 510 31.67 -9.87 -20.37
CA ILE A 510 32.60 -10.59 -21.27
C ILE A 510 31.93 -10.79 -22.64
N PRO A 511 32.62 -10.54 -23.78
CA PRO A 511 32.02 -10.69 -25.11
C PRO A 511 31.60 -12.14 -25.42
N LYS A 512 30.44 -12.28 -26.07
CA LYS A 512 29.93 -13.52 -26.66
C LYS A 512 30.88 -14.06 -27.74
N ARG A 513 31.94 -14.79 -27.35
CA ARG A 513 32.67 -15.79 -28.17
C ARG A 513 33.85 -16.38 -27.38
N MET A 514 33.56 -17.30 -26.45
CA MET A 514 34.40 -18.47 -26.23
C MET A 514 33.62 -19.47 -25.38
N HIS A 515 33.00 -20.38 -26.12
CA HIS A 515 32.13 -21.44 -25.64
C HIS A 515 32.96 -22.64 -25.13
N VAL A 516 32.40 -23.36 -24.15
CA VAL A 516 32.39 -24.83 -24.04
C VAL A 516 33.37 -25.56 -23.09
N LEU A 517 34.39 -24.95 -22.46
CA LEU A 517 35.25 -25.72 -21.51
C LEU A 517 35.12 -25.41 -20.01
N ALA A 518 34.49 -24.29 -19.61
CA ALA A 518 34.33 -23.94 -18.19
C ALA A 518 33.03 -24.47 -17.55
N LEU A 519 32.07 -24.93 -18.36
CA LEU A 519 30.72 -25.35 -17.94
C LEU A 519 30.64 -26.76 -17.34
N LEU A 520 31.73 -27.52 -17.31
CA LEU A 520 31.75 -28.90 -16.79
C LEU A 520 32.44 -29.05 -15.43
N LEU A 521 33.16 -28.03 -14.95
CA LEU A 521 33.89 -28.09 -13.67
C LEU A 521 33.33 -27.16 -12.59
N LEU A 522 32.37 -26.27 -12.92
CA LEU A 522 31.69 -25.41 -11.94
C LEU A 522 30.34 -25.97 -11.44
N ASN A 523 29.88 -27.11 -11.97
CA ASN A 523 28.62 -27.76 -11.58
C ASN A 523 28.72 -28.62 -10.31
N LEU A 524 29.78 -28.46 -9.51
CA LEU A 524 29.99 -29.23 -8.28
C LEU A 524 30.16 -28.38 -7.01
N LEU A 525 30.20 -27.04 -7.09
CA LEU A 525 30.50 -26.21 -5.90
C LEU A 525 29.73 -24.88 -5.74
N VAL A 526 28.73 -24.56 -6.58
CA VAL A 526 27.82 -23.43 -6.31
C VAL A 526 26.40 -23.83 -6.67
N GLY A 527 25.66 -24.38 -5.70
CA GLY A 527 24.22 -24.54 -5.80
C GLY A 527 23.54 -23.22 -5.40
N SER A 528 23.50 -22.25 -6.31
CA SER A 528 22.60 -21.10 -6.22
C SER A 528 21.44 -21.35 -7.18
N ASP A 529 20.41 -22.02 -6.68
CA ASP A 529 19.13 -22.13 -7.38
C ASP A 529 18.43 -20.76 -7.33
N GLY A 530 18.62 -19.94 -8.36
CA GLY A 530 17.74 -18.83 -8.66
C GLY A 530 16.46 -19.37 -9.29
N TRP A 531 15.32 -19.27 -8.61
CA TRP A 531 14.02 -19.69 -9.13
C TRP A 531 13.09 -18.47 -9.24
N THR A 532 12.68 -18.18 -10.48
CA THR A 532 11.53 -17.35 -10.84
C THR A 532 10.23 -18.04 -10.40
N ASP A 533 9.24 -17.29 -9.91
CA ASP A 533 7.96 -17.82 -9.48
C ASP A 533 6.80 -16.99 -10.05
N THR A 534 6.38 -17.37 -11.25
CA THR A 534 5.11 -16.99 -11.89
C THR A 534 3.93 -17.84 -11.38
N ARG A 535 4.01 -18.45 -10.18
CA ARG A 535 2.98 -19.38 -9.70
C ARG A 535 1.72 -18.60 -9.34
N ARG A 536 0.64 -18.99 -10.00
CA ARG A 536 -0.73 -18.79 -9.53
C ARG A 536 -0.84 -19.37 -8.11
N ARG A 537 -0.92 -18.49 -7.10
CA ARG A 537 -1.07 -18.93 -5.71
C ARG A 537 -2.39 -19.64 -5.53
N THR A 538 -2.30 -20.85 -5.00
CA THR A 538 -3.43 -21.77 -4.87
C THR A 538 -3.48 -22.25 -3.43
N PHE A 539 -4.65 -22.18 -2.80
CA PHE A 539 -4.85 -22.77 -1.49
C PHE A 539 -4.63 -24.29 -1.56
N PRO A 540 -3.83 -24.89 -0.66
CA PRO A 540 -3.52 -26.31 -0.69
C PRO A 540 -4.80 -27.13 -0.56
N GLU A 541 -4.90 -28.32 -1.14
CA GLU A 541 -6.16 -29.09 -1.24
C GLU A 541 -6.87 -29.31 0.10
N ASN A 542 -6.12 -29.37 1.20
CA ASN A 542 -6.63 -29.56 2.55
C ASN A 542 -7.09 -28.26 3.26
N PHE A 543 -6.88 -27.09 2.66
CA PHE A 543 -7.37 -25.82 3.20
C PHE A 543 -8.90 -25.76 3.12
N LEU A 544 -9.54 -25.36 4.20
CA LEU A 544 -11.00 -25.36 4.32
C LEU A 544 -11.57 -23.97 4.06
N PHE A 545 -12.60 -23.88 3.22
CA PHE A 545 -13.38 -22.65 3.06
C PHE A 545 -14.70 -22.75 3.79
N GLY A 546 -15.09 -21.69 4.49
CA GLY A 546 -16.35 -21.62 5.23
C GLY A 546 -17.04 -20.26 5.12
N ALA A 547 -18.25 -20.20 5.65
CA ALA A 547 -18.96 -18.96 5.95
C ALA A 547 -19.46 -19.00 7.39
N ALA A 548 -19.64 -17.82 7.99
CA ALA A 548 -20.03 -17.69 9.40
C ALA A 548 -21.32 -16.92 9.60
N THR A 549 -22.01 -17.25 10.70
CA THR A 549 -23.11 -16.50 11.32
C THR A 549 -23.03 -16.60 12.84
N SER A 550 -23.89 -15.85 13.54
CA SER A 550 -24.10 -15.94 14.99
C SER A 550 -25.59 -16.04 15.30
N ALA A 551 -25.92 -16.74 16.38
CA ALA A 551 -27.29 -17.11 16.74
C ALA A 551 -28.19 -15.87 16.89
N TYR A 552 -27.81 -14.93 17.76
CA TYR A 552 -28.61 -13.72 18.01
C TYR A 552 -28.80 -12.89 16.73
N GLN A 553 -27.77 -12.77 15.89
CA GLN A 553 -27.83 -11.86 14.74
C GLN A 553 -28.62 -12.43 13.54
N VAL A 554 -28.88 -13.74 13.48
CA VAL A 554 -29.58 -14.35 12.32
C VAL A 554 -30.81 -15.18 12.67
N GLU A 555 -30.90 -15.79 13.85
CA GLU A 555 -31.96 -16.77 14.14
C GLU A 555 -33.34 -16.15 14.23
N GLY A 556 -33.49 -15.04 14.97
CA GLY A 556 -34.81 -14.52 15.34
C GLY A 556 -35.53 -15.45 16.33
N ALA A 557 -36.87 -15.41 16.28
CA ALA A 557 -37.73 -16.26 17.09
C ALA A 557 -37.35 -16.21 18.58
N TRP A 558 -37.15 -14.99 19.08
CA TRP A 558 -36.49 -14.73 20.36
C TRP A 558 -37.25 -15.31 21.57
N ASN A 559 -38.57 -15.45 21.45
CA ASN A 559 -39.48 -15.97 22.48
C ASN A 559 -40.30 -17.19 22.02
N GLU A 560 -39.91 -17.85 20.93
CA GLU A 560 -40.58 -19.05 20.44
C GLU A 560 -40.00 -20.32 21.05
N ASP A 561 -40.82 -21.38 21.08
CA ASP A 561 -40.42 -22.74 21.47
C ASP A 561 -39.65 -22.83 22.80
N GLY A 562 -39.97 -21.92 23.74
CA GLY A 562 -39.41 -21.92 25.09
C GLY A 562 -37.98 -21.39 25.21
N LYS A 563 -37.45 -20.67 24.21
CA LYS A 563 -36.19 -19.93 24.37
C LYS A 563 -36.31 -18.92 25.54
N GLY A 564 -35.27 -18.87 26.38
CA GLY A 564 -35.13 -17.86 27.42
C GLY A 564 -34.66 -16.50 26.88
N GLU A 565 -34.84 -15.46 27.69
CA GLU A 565 -34.32 -14.13 27.39
C GLU A 565 -32.78 -14.13 27.49
N SER A 566 -32.12 -13.49 26.52
CA SER A 566 -30.68 -13.23 26.55
C SER A 566 -30.35 -11.80 26.94
N ILE A 567 -29.08 -11.55 27.27
CA ILE A 567 -28.60 -10.19 27.54
C ILE A 567 -28.82 -9.22 26.38
N TRP A 568 -28.81 -9.72 25.14
CA TRP A 568 -29.04 -8.89 23.96
C TRP A 568 -30.52 -8.66 23.70
N ASP A 569 -31.39 -9.64 23.98
CA ASP A 569 -32.84 -9.44 23.98
C ASP A 569 -33.18 -8.28 24.93
N ARG A 570 -32.75 -8.40 26.20
CA ARG A 570 -33.00 -7.37 27.21
C ARG A 570 -32.41 -6.02 26.85
N PHE A 571 -31.14 -5.97 26.50
CA PHE A 571 -30.46 -4.71 26.19
C PHE A 571 -31.14 -3.97 25.04
N SER A 572 -31.51 -4.67 23.97
CA SER A 572 -32.17 -4.03 22.82
C SER A 572 -33.63 -3.62 23.10
N HIS A 573 -34.34 -4.34 23.97
CA HIS A 573 -35.71 -4.00 24.37
C HIS A 573 -35.75 -2.82 25.36
N GLU A 574 -34.81 -2.76 26.29
CA GLU A 574 -34.70 -1.68 27.28
C GLU A 574 -34.03 -0.42 26.73
N HIS A 575 -33.10 -0.57 25.78
CA HIS A 575 -32.33 0.52 25.17
C HIS A 575 -32.40 0.55 23.63
N PRO A 576 -33.60 0.66 23.03
CA PRO A 576 -33.72 0.73 21.57
C PRO A 576 -33.03 1.96 20.98
N GLU A 577 -32.82 3.02 21.76
CA GLU A 577 -32.07 4.21 21.35
C GLU A 577 -30.58 3.95 21.11
N LYS A 578 -30.03 2.85 21.63
CA LYS A 578 -28.65 2.44 21.39
C LYS A 578 -28.47 1.68 20.07
N ILE A 579 -29.56 1.39 19.36
CA ILE A 579 -29.55 0.71 18.07
C ILE A 579 -29.79 1.71 16.94
N ALA A 580 -28.82 1.84 16.02
CA ALA A 580 -28.75 2.92 15.03
C ALA A 580 -30.01 3.10 14.17
N ASP A 581 -30.70 2.00 13.83
CA ASP A 581 -31.94 2.02 13.07
C ASP A 581 -33.16 1.50 13.87
N GLY A 582 -32.98 1.23 15.17
CA GLY A 582 -34.01 0.72 16.06
C GLY A 582 -34.44 -0.74 15.81
N ARG A 583 -33.80 -1.49 14.90
CA ARG A 583 -34.14 -2.90 14.62
C ARG A 583 -33.31 -3.86 15.48
N ASN A 584 -33.95 -4.79 16.15
CA ASN A 584 -33.34 -5.76 17.07
C ASN A 584 -33.31 -7.20 16.50
N GLY A 585 -32.83 -8.13 17.32
CA GLY A 585 -32.72 -9.56 16.99
C GLY A 585 -34.04 -10.36 17.06
N ASP A 586 -35.20 -9.75 17.30
CA ASP A 586 -36.45 -10.49 17.55
C ASP A 586 -36.85 -11.38 16.36
N VAL A 587 -36.68 -10.84 15.16
CA VAL A 587 -36.91 -11.53 13.88
C VAL A 587 -35.60 -11.77 13.13
N ALA A 588 -34.68 -10.80 13.16
CA ALA A 588 -33.40 -10.85 12.46
C ALA A 588 -33.53 -11.30 10.99
N SER A 589 -32.71 -12.26 10.56
CA SER A 589 -32.75 -12.88 9.23
C SER A 589 -33.72 -14.08 9.17
N ASP A 590 -34.36 -14.42 10.29
CA ASP A 590 -35.31 -15.51 10.44
C ASP A 590 -34.75 -16.91 10.14
N SER A 591 -33.47 -17.14 10.45
CA SER A 591 -32.81 -18.43 10.25
C SER A 591 -33.40 -19.54 11.12
N TYR A 592 -34.15 -19.23 12.18
CA TYR A 592 -34.88 -20.23 12.96
C TYR A 592 -35.90 -20.98 12.11
N HIS A 593 -36.62 -20.27 11.24
CA HIS A 593 -37.60 -20.84 10.32
C HIS A 593 -36.99 -21.21 8.96
N LEU A 594 -35.96 -20.49 8.52
CA LEU A 594 -35.42 -20.55 7.16
C LEU A 594 -34.07 -21.30 7.03
N TRP A 595 -33.66 -22.04 8.06
CA TRP A 595 -32.40 -22.81 8.06
C TRP A 595 -32.20 -23.70 6.83
N ARG A 596 -33.27 -24.25 6.23
CA ARG A 596 -33.19 -25.04 4.99
C ARG A 596 -32.64 -24.23 3.82
N ARG A 597 -33.12 -22.98 3.68
CA ARG A 597 -32.64 -22.05 2.66
C ARG A 597 -31.22 -21.62 2.96
N ASP A 598 -30.87 -21.43 4.23
CA ASP A 598 -29.52 -21.06 4.62
C ASP A 598 -28.50 -22.17 4.30
N VAL A 599 -28.86 -23.44 4.53
CA VAL A 599 -28.06 -24.59 4.09
C VAL A 599 -27.97 -24.67 2.57
N GLU A 600 -29.03 -24.33 1.84
CA GLU A 600 -28.98 -24.25 0.38
C GLU A 600 -27.99 -23.18 -0.12
N MET A 601 -27.93 -22.00 0.51
CA MET A 601 -26.93 -20.96 0.19
C MET A 601 -25.49 -21.45 0.39
N LEU A 602 -25.24 -22.22 1.46
CA LEU A 602 -23.92 -22.81 1.69
C LEU A 602 -23.55 -23.82 0.58
N ARG A 603 -24.52 -24.60 0.09
CA ARG A 603 -24.32 -25.52 -1.05
C ARG A 603 -24.11 -24.77 -2.37
N GLU A 604 -24.80 -23.65 -2.58
CA GLU A 604 -24.58 -22.77 -3.72
C GLU A 604 -23.14 -22.26 -3.76
N LEU A 605 -22.58 -21.85 -2.61
CA LEU A 605 -21.20 -21.41 -2.47
C LEU A 605 -20.18 -22.56 -2.60
N GLY A 606 -20.54 -23.78 -2.19
CA GLY A 606 -19.66 -24.94 -2.24
C GLY A 606 -18.62 -25.02 -1.11
N VAL A 607 -18.89 -24.34 0.01
CA VAL A 607 -18.03 -24.32 1.20
C VAL A 607 -17.81 -25.72 1.79
N ASP A 608 -16.71 -25.91 2.52
CA ASP A 608 -16.36 -27.15 3.19
C ASP A 608 -16.95 -27.21 4.62
N PHE A 609 -17.16 -26.06 5.26
CA PHE A 609 -17.74 -25.99 6.60
C PHE A 609 -18.62 -24.75 6.79
N TYR A 610 -19.50 -24.82 7.78
CA TYR A 610 -20.32 -23.70 8.23
C TYR A 610 -20.07 -23.44 9.71
N ARG A 611 -19.65 -22.22 10.02
CA ARG A 611 -19.46 -21.77 11.40
C ARG A 611 -20.72 -21.07 11.89
N PHE A 612 -21.31 -21.57 12.97
CA PHE A 612 -22.47 -20.96 13.61
C PHE A 612 -22.37 -21.14 15.13
N SER A 613 -23.15 -20.37 15.89
CA SER A 613 -23.21 -20.53 17.34
C SER A 613 -24.51 -21.18 17.81
N ILE A 614 -24.46 -21.84 18.95
CA ILE A 614 -25.66 -22.25 19.67
C ILE A 614 -26.06 -21.12 20.63
N SER A 615 -27.33 -20.71 20.57
CA SER A 615 -27.92 -19.82 21.57
C SER A 615 -28.05 -20.59 22.89
N TRP A 616 -27.23 -20.21 23.89
CA TRP A 616 -27.31 -20.77 25.23
C TRP A 616 -28.72 -20.63 25.83
N PRO A 617 -29.38 -19.45 25.82
CA PRO A 617 -30.74 -19.33 26.34
C PRO A 617 -31.79 -20.08 25.50
N ARG A 618 -31.50 -20.44 24.24
CA ARG A 618 -32.41 -21.29 23.46
C ARG A 618 -32.42 -22.72 23.96
N VAL A 619 -31.26 -23.28 24.29
CA VAL A 619 -31.15 -24.70 24.69
C VAL A 619 -31.21 -24.91 26.20
N LEU A 620 -30.79 -23.90 26.99
CA LEU A 620 -30.97 -23.83 28.44
C LEU A 620 -31.57 -22.47 28.81
N PRO A 621 -32.91 -22.33 28.87
CA PRO A 621 -33.58 -21.04 29.06
C PRO A 621 -33.18 -20.28 30.33
N THR A 622 -32.94 -21.01 31.42
CA THR A 622 -32.47 -20.44 32.69
C THR A 622 -30.94 -20.38 32.79
N GLY A 623 -30.23 -20.85 31.75
CA GLY A 623 -28.79 -21.10 31.74
C GLY A 623 -28.33 -22.37 32.44
N PHE A 624 -29.20 -23.02 33.24
CA PHE A 624 -28.83 -24.18 34.06
C PHE A 624 -29.27 -25.53 33.46
N PRO A 625 -28.52 -26.63 33.71
CA PRO A 625 -28.89 -28.00 33.30
C PRO A 625 -30.26 -28.52 33.75
N SER A 626 -30.86 -27.89 34.77
CA SER A 626 -32.19 -28.26 35.27
C SER A 626 -33.32 -27.85 34.31
N SER A 627 -33.05 -26.97 33.35
CA SER A 627 -34.01 -26.47 32.37
C SER A 627 -33.50 -26.71 30.95
N ILE A 628 -33.66 -27.94 30.45
CA ILE A 628 -33.29 -28.29 29.08
C ILE A 628 -34.46 -28.04 28.14
N ASN A 629 -34.24 -27.25 27.10
CA ASN A 629 -35.21 -27.02 26.03
C ASN A 629 -34.95 -27.94 24.83
N GLU A 630 -35.70 -29.04 24.76
CA GLU A 630 -35.60 -29.99 23.65
C GLU A 630 -36.06 -29.42 22.30
N ALA A 631 -36.95 -28.43 22.28
CA ALA A 631 -37.35 -27.78 21.03
C ALA A 631 -36.21 -26.94 20.44
N GLY A 632 -35.50 -26.20 21.32
CA GLY A 632 -34.27 -25.51 20.95
C GLY A 632 -33.19 -26.46 20.42
N PHE A 633 -32.97 -27.60 21.08
CA PHE A 633 -32.05 -28.62 20.56
C PHE A 633 -32.51 -29.22 19.24
N LYS A 634 -33.81 -29.44 19.04
CA LYS A 634 -34.35 -29.96 17.78
C LYS A 634 -34.06 -29.05 16.60
N TYR A 635 -34.03 -27.73 16.79
CA TYR A 635 -33.60 -26.79 15.75
C TYR A 635 -32.15 -27.07 15.31
N TYR A 636 -31.22 -27.14 16.25
CA TYR A 636 -29.81 -27.42 15.95
C TYR A 636 -29.59 -28.85 15.44
N ASP A 637 -30.34 -29.84 15.93
CA ASP A 637 -30.34 -31.21 15.38
C ASP A 637 -30.65 -31.16 13.88
N ASN A 638 -31.73 -30.46 13.48
CA ASN A 638 -32.12 -30.35 12.08
C ASN A 638 -31.09 -29.61 11.23
N LEU A 639 -30.52 -28.50 11.74
CA LEU A 639 -29.51 -27.73 11.05
C LEU A 639 -28.24 -28.57 10.83
N ILE A 640 -27.72 -29.21 11.88
CA ILE A 640 -26.53 -30.06 11.81
C ILE A 640 -26.76 -31.26 10.87
N ASP A 641 -27.91 -31.91 10.96
CA ASP A 641 -28.21 -33.06 10.12
C ASP A 641 -28.35 -32.68 8.63
N GLU A 642 -28.91 -31.51 8.32
CA GLU A 642 -28.99 -31.04 6.93
C GLU A 642 -27.64 -30.54 6.40
N LEU A 643 -26.77 -29.95 7.23
CA LEU A 643 -25.39 -29.63 6.82
C LEU A 643 -24.62 -30.91 6.47
N LEU A 644 -24.66 -31.91 7.35
CA LEU A 644 -23.97 -33.18 7.16
C LEU A 644 -24.51 -33.98 5.98
N LYS A 645 -25.82 -33.89 5.69
CA LYS A 645 -26.44 -34.47 4.50
C LYS A 645 -25.80 -33.98 3.19
N TYR A 646 -25.18 -32.79 3.18
CA TYR A 646 -24.48 -32.23 2.03
C TYR A 646 -22.97 -32.12 2.23
N ASP A 647 -22.40 -32.89 3.15
CA ASP A 647 -20.97 -32.93 3.47
C ASP A 647 -20.38 -31.58 3.91
N ILE A 648 -21.21 -30.66 4.40
CA ILE A 648 -20.76 -29.39 4.99
C ILE A 648 -20.49 -29.64 6.47
N GLN A 649 -19.23 -29.49 6.90
CA GLN A 649 -18.86 -29.74 8.29
C GLN A 649 -19.43 -28.65 9.21
N PRO A 650 -20.09 -28.98 10.31
CA PRO A 650 -20.46 -28.00 11.32
C PRO A 650 -19.22 -27.60 12.14
N MET A 651 -18.98 -26.29 12.24
CA MET A 651 -18.06 -25.68 13.21
C MET A 651 -18.89 -24.91 14.24
N VAL A 652 -19.02 -25.46 15.44
CA VAL A 652 -19.95 -24.93 16.44
C VAL A 652 -19.23 -24.02 17.42
N THR A 653 -19.76 -22.81 17.56
CA THR A 653 -19.38 -21.86 18.62
C THR A 653 -20.34 -22.02 19.80
N LEU A 654 -19.81 -22.32 20.99
CA LEU A 654 -20.64 -22.51 22.19
C LEU A 654 -21.16 -21.18 22.74
N TYR A 655 -20.36 -20.12 22.72
CA TYR A 655 -20.77 -18.81 23.19
C TYR A 655 -20.37 -17.68 22.23
N HIS A 656 -21.37 -16.90 21.83
CA HIS A 656 -21.21 -15.77 20.91
C HIS A 656 -22.12 -14.60 21.36
N PHE A 657 -21.71 -13.92 22.43
CA PHE A 657 -22.41 -12.80 23.11
C PHE A 657 -23.82 -13.08 23.68
N ASP A 658 -24.38 -14.27 23.47
CA ASP A 658 -25.78 -14.58 23.80
C ASP A 658 -25.92 -15.27 25.17
N LEU A 659 -25.64 -14.54 26.26
CA LEU A 659 -25.73 -15.08 27.64
C LEU A 659 -27.19 -15.12 28.10
N PRO A 660 -27.67 -16.20 28.77
CA PRO A 660 -28.98 -16.19 29.43
C PRO A 660 -29.07 -15.07 30.46
N GLN A 661 -30.14 -14.28 30.41
CA GLN A 661 -30.31 -13.11 31.27
C GLN A 661 -30.31 -13.49 32.76
N GLU A 662 -30.86 -14.64 33.14
CA GLU A 662 -30.83 -15.13 34.53
C GLU A 662 -29.40 -15.32 35.08
N LEU A 663 -28.43 -15.65 34.21
CA LEU A 663 -27.03 -15.74 34.64
C LEU A 663 -26.39 -14.36 34.79
N GLU A 664 -26.78 -13.39 33.95
CA GLU A 664 -26.36 -12.00 34.09
C GLU A 664 -26.87 -11.38 35.39
N GLU A 665 -28.12 -11.67 35.79
CA GLU A 665 -28.68 -11.23 37.07
C GLU A 665 -27.92 -11.78 38.29
N LEU A 666 -27.17 -12.88 38.12
CA LEU A 666 -26.26 -13.44 39.11
C LEU A 666 -24.84 -12.87 39.02
N GLY A 667 -24.58 -11.89 38.15
CA GLY A 667 -23.31 -11.21 37.95
C GLY A 667 -22.57 -11.59 36.67
N GLY A 668 -23.16 -12.43 35.82
CA GLY A 668 -22.64 -12.70 34.47
C GLY A 668 -21.17 -13.11 34.44
N TRP A 669 -20.42 -12.64 33.46
CA TRP A 669 -18.99 -12.97 33.33
C TRP A 669 -18.10 -12.36 34.42
N THR A 670 -18.58 -11.44 35.26
CA THR A 670 -17.84 -11.01 36.46
C THR A 670 -17.98 -12.00 37.62
N ASN A 671 -19.00 -12.86 37.60
CA ASN A 671 -19.15 -13.93 38.59
C ASN A 671 -18.19 -15.10 38.30
N PRO A 672 -17.34 -15.51 39.26
CA PRO A 672 -16.43 -16.65 39.07
C PRO A 672 -17.13 -18.00 38.85
N LEU A 673 -18.40 -18.14 39.23
CA LEU A 673 -19.21 -19.33 38.96
C LEU A 673 -19.59 -19.47 37.49
N SER A 674 -19.50 -18.41 36.67
CA SER A 674 -19.82 -18.47 35.25
C SER A 674 -18.95 -19.45 34.47
N ALA A 675 -17.70 -19.62 34.89
CA ALA A 675 -16.83 -20.66 34.31
C ALA A 675 -17.36 -22.08 34.57
N THR A 676 -18.04 -22.30 35.72
CA THR A 676 -18.68 -23.58 36.04
C THR A 676 -20.00 -23.76 35.30
N TRP A 677 -20.84 -22.72 35.23
CA TRP A 677 -22.10 -22.77 34.47
C TRP A 677 -21.85 -23.03 32.99
N PHE A 678 -20.81 -22.41 32.43
CA PHE A 678 -20.39 -22.65 31.06
C PHE A 678 -19.85 -24.07 30.84
N GLU A 679 -19.10 -24.64 31.80
CA GLU A 679 -18.65 -26.03 31.75
C GLU A 679 -19.84 -27.00 31.75
N ASP A 680 -20.84 -26.76 32.60
CA ASP A 680 -22.08 -27.55 32.67
C ASP A 680 -22.88 -27.48 31.36
N TYR A 681 -23.02 -26.28 30.80
CA TYR A 681 -23.64 -26.06 29.49
C TYR A 681 -22.88 -26.78 28.37
N ALA A 682 -21.56 -26.58 28.28
CA ALA A 682 -20.70 -27.23 27.30
C ALA A 682 -20.81 -28.76 27.38
N LYS A 683 -20.90 -29.32 28.58
CA LYS A 683 -21.09 -30.77 28.79
C LYS A 683 -22.36 -31.29 28.14
N ILE A 684 -23.47 -30.57 28.24
CA ILE A 684 -24.74 -30.98 27.63
C ILE A 684 -24.62 -30.93 26.10
N VAL A 685 -24.06 -29.85 25.56
CA VAL A 685 -23.89 -29.66 24.12
C VAL A 685 -22.94 -30.71 23.54
N PHE A 686 -21.79 -30.96 24.17
CA PHE A 686 -20.83 -31.99 23.74
C PHE A 686 -21.45 -33.39 23.77
N LYS A 687 -22.19 -33.75 24.83
CA LYS A 687 -22.90 -35.04 24.89
C LYS A 687 -23.85 -35.25 23.71
N ARG A 688 -24.48 -34.18 23.22
CA ARG A 688 -25.43 -34.28 22.11
C ARG A 688 -24.76 -34.32 20.74
N TYR A 689 -23.66 -33.59 20.58
CA TYR A 689 -23.14 -33.26 19.25
C TYR A 689 -21.68 -33.65 18.98
N ALA A 690 -20.89 -34.08 19.98
CA ALA A 690 -19.47 -34.41 19.77
C ALA A 690 -19.25 -35.51 18.72
N GLU A 691 -20.20 -36.43 18.56
CA GLU A 691 -20.17 -37.42 17.48
C GLU A 691 -20.19 -36.76 16.08
N LYS A 692 -21.04 -35.74 15.90
CA LYS A 692 -21.35 -35.08 14.62
C LYS A 692 -20.48 -33.85 14.32
N VAL A 693 -19.94 -33.20 15.35
CA VAL A 693 -19.22 -31.92 15.23
C VAL A 693 -17.73 -32.11 15.54
N LYS A 694 -16.89 -31.75 14.57
CA LYS A 694 -15.43 -31.93 14.64
C LYS A 694 -14.65 -30.66 14.91
N PHE A 695 -15.28 -29.49 14.82
CA PHE A 695 -14.65 -28.21 15.15
C PHE A 695 -15.52 -27.45 16.14
N TRP A 696 -14.92 -27.08 17.26
CA TRP A 696 -15.55 -26.38 18.37
C TRP A 696 -14.81 -25.10 18.66
N ILE A 697 -15.55 -24.02 18.81
CA ILE A 697 -15.07 -22.76 19.36
C ILE A 697 -15.79 -22.58 20.68
N THR A 698 -15.06 -22.46 21.79
CA THR A 698 -15.71 -22.26 23.09
C THR A 698 -16.33 -20.87 23.16
N ILE A 699 -15.55 -19.83 22.87
CA ILE A 699 -15.92 -18.44 23.08
C ILE A 699 -15.47 -17.64 21.88
N ASN A 700 -16.37 -16.81 21.34
CA ASN A 700 -16.05 -15.84 20.30
C ASN A 700 -15.76 -14.45 20.89
N GLN A 701 -14.66 -13.84 20.45
CA GLN A 701 -14.25 -12.47 20.76
C GLN A 701 -14.37 -12.10 22.25
N PRO A 702 -13.63 -12.80 23.13
CA PRO A 702 -13.60 -12.48 24.56
C PRO A 702 -13.14 -11.03 24.84
N ASN A 703 -12.38 -10.44 23.92
CA ASN A 703 -12.00 -9.03 23.95
C ASN A 703 -13.23 -8.11 23.90
N THR A 704 -14.12 -8.29 22.94
CA THR A 704 -15.34 -7.47 22.84
C THR A 704 -16.29 -7.73 24.01
N ILE A 705 -16.46 -9.00 24.43
CA ILE A 705 -17.34 -9.36 25.57
C ILE A 705 -16.93 -8.58 26.82
N CYS A 706 -15.64 -8.59 27.16
CA CYS A 706 -15.19 -8.00 28.40
C CYS A 706 -15.00 -6.49 28.32
N MET A 707 -14.44 -5.97 27.22
CA MET A 707 -14.16 -4.54 27.10
C MET A 707 -15.43 -3.73 26.82
N GLU A 708 -16.28 -4.19 25.90
CA GLU A 708 -17.46 -3.44 25.48
C GLU A 708 -18.74 -3.82 26.24
N GLY A 709 -18.81 -5.03 26.80
CA GLY A 709 -19.97 -5.50 27.58
C GLY A 709 -19.91 -5.19 29.08
N TYR A 710 -18.73 -5.34 29.70
CA TYR A 710 -18.54 -5.12 31.14
C TYR A 710 -17.69 -3.88 31.46
N GLY A 711 -16.71 -3.57 30.62
CA GLY A 711 -15.87 -2.38 30.76
C GLY A 711 -16.54 -1.09 30.26
N SER A 712 -17.60 -1.18 29.45
CA SER A 712 -18.34 -0.02 28.94
C SER A 712 -19.85 -0.31 28.89
N ASP A 713 -20.62 0.64 28.36
CA ASP A 713 -22.06 0.52 28.11
C ASP A 713 -22.41 0.43 26.61
N VAL A 714 -21.42 0.14 25.76
CA VAL A 714 -21.57 0.13 24.30
C VAL A 714 -22.28 -1.13 23.81
N MET A 715 -21.91 -2.30 24.34
CA MET A 715 -22.50 -3.59 23.96
C MET A 715 -23.21 -4.23 25.16
N ALA A 716 -24.14 -5.15 24.92
CA ALA A 716 -24.80 -5.92 25.99
C ALA A 716 -23.75 -6.71 26.82
N PRO A 717 -23.91 -6.82 28.15
CA PRO A 717 -25.02 -6.32 28.97
C PRO A 717 -24.94 -4.83 29.33
N GLY A 718 -23.85 -4.14 28.99
CA GLY A 718 -23.69 -2.71 29.19
C GLY A 718 -23.47 -2.30 30.66
N VAL A 719 -22.77 -3.14 31.42
CA VAL A 719 -22.60 -3.03 32.88
C VAL A 719 -21.74 -1.82 33.27
N ASN A 720 -20.79 -1.41 32.43
CA ASN A 720 -19.96 -0.20 32.60
C ASN A 720 -19.18 -0.11 33.92
N VAL A 721 -18.63 -1.23 34.40
CA VAL A 721 -17.72 -1.26 35.56
C VAL A 721 -16.28 -1.16 35.04
N ARG A 722 -15.90 0.07 34.69
CA ARG A 722 -14.65 0.42 33.99
C ARG A 722 -13.37 0.02 34.72
N ASP A 723 -13.38 0.06 36.04
CA ASP A 723 -12.18 -0.13 36.86
C ASP A 723 -11.78 -1.60 36.98
N VAL A 724 -12.72 -2.50 37.29
CA VAL A 724 -12.46 -3.93 37.57
C VAL A 724 -13.22 -4.91 36.69
N GLY A 725 -14.40 -4.55 36.18
CA GLY A 725 -15.34 -5.47 35.55
C GLY A 725 -14.78 -6.15 34.29
N ALA A 726 -14.08 -5.39 33.45
CA ALA A 726 -13.42 -5.93 32.25
C ALA A 726 -12.38 -7.00 32.62
N TYR A 727 -11.56 -6.77 33.65
CA TYR A 727 -10.51 -7.71 34.04
C TYR A 727 -11.03 -8.96 34.79
N GLU A 728 -12.10 -8.81 35.57
CA GLU A 728 -12.81 -9.96 36.17
C GLU A 728 -13.42 -10.84 35.08
N CYS A 729 -14.08 -10.22 34.09
CA CYS A 729 -14.57 -10.91 32.90
C CYS A 729 -13.44 -11.65 32.17
N VAL A 730 -12.31 -10.99 31.89
CA VAL A 730 -11.15 -11.60 31.20
C VAL A 730 -10.74 -12.90 31.88
N LYS A 731 -10.56 -12.88 33.20
CA LYS A 731 -10.18 -14.08 33.95
C LYS A 731 -11.24 -15.17 33.85
N ASN A 732 -12.51 -14.85 34.11
CA ASN A 732 -13.57 -15.85 34.18
C ASN A 732 -13.87 -16.48 32.81
N VAL A 733 -13.85 -15.68 31.73
CA VAL A 733 -14.01 -16.13 30.35
C VAL A 733 -12.88 -17.06 29.92
N LEU A 734 -11.63 -16.73 30.27
CA LEU A 734 -10.48 -17.61 30.03
C LEU A 734 -10.62 -18.95 30.78
N LEU A 735 -11.00 -18.91 32.06
CA LEU A 735 -11.24 -20.13 32.84
C LEU A 735 -12.39 -20.96 32.29
N ALA A 736 -13.46 -20.32 31.79
CA ALA A 736 -14.58 -20.99 31.15
C ALA A 736 -14.15 -21.73 29.87
N HIS A 737 -13.37 -21.07 29.02
CA HIS A 737 -12.74 -21.68 27.85
C HIS A 737 -11.90 -22.90 28.25
N ALA A 738 -11.00 -22.74 29.22
CA ALA A 738 -10.09 -23.80 29.62
C ALA A 738 -10.84 -24.99 30.23
N LYS A 739 -11.87 -24.75 31.07
CA LYS A 739 -12.72 -25.82 31.60
C LYS A 739 -13.45 -26.58 30.49
N ALA A 740 -14.05 -25.89 29.53
CA ALA A 740 -14.71 -26.53 28.40
C ALA A 740 -13.74 -27.34 27.54
N TYR A 741 -12.54 -26.81 27.27
CA TYR A 741 -11.48 -27.54 26.57
C TYR A 741 -11.08 -28.82 27.32
N ARG A 742 -10.75 -28.70 28.61
CA ARG A 742 -10.31 -29.84 29.43
C ARG A 742 -11.42 -30.88 29.62
N LEU A 743 -12.67 -30.45 29.69
CA LEU A 743 -13.83 -31.32 29.67
C LEU A 743 -13.87 -32.13 28.36
N TYR A 744 -13.73 -31.47 27.21
CA TYR A 744 -13.69 -32.15 25.91
C TYR A 744 -12.52 -33.12 25.80
N GLU A 745 -11.32 -32.67 26.13
CA GLU A 745 -10.08 -33.45 26.15
C GLU A 745 -10.25 -34.74 26.97
N LYS A 746 -10.83 -34.63 28.16
CA LYS A 746 -10.97 -35.74 29.10
C LYS A 746 -12.10 -36.70 28.73
N GLU A 747 -13.28 -36.18 28.36
CA GLU A 747 -14.50 -36.99 28.23
C GLU A 747 -14.84 -37.37 26.79
N PHE A 748 -14.40 -36.60 25.79
CA PHE A 748 -14.91 -36.72 24.41
C PHE A 748 -13.82 -36.90 23.34
N LYS A 749 -12.63 -36.32 23.51
CA LYS A 749 -11.56 -36.29 22.50
C LYS A 749 -11.15 -37.69 22.04
N LYS A 750 -11.04 -38.65 22.97
CA LYS A 750 -10.65 -40.03 22.66
C LYS A 750 -11.65 -40.78 21.77
N GLU A 751 -12.93 -40.49 21.91
CA GLU A 751 -14.00 -41.18 21.18
C GLU A 751 -14.34 -40.47 19.86
N HIS A 752 -14.31 -39.14 19.87
CA HIS A 752 -14.87 -38.35 18.78
C HIS A 752 -13.84 -37.57 17.97
N GLU A 753 -12.60 -37.45 18.44
CA GLU A 753 -11.47 -36.83 17.72
C GLU A 753 -11.75 -35.39 17.21
N GLY A 754 -12.66 -34.64 17.85
CA GLY A 754 -12.93 -33.25 17.48
C GLY A 754 -11.86 -32.29 18.00
N ASN A 755 -11.80 -31.09 17.44
CA ASN A 755 -10.83 -30.05 17.76
C ASN A 755 -11.52 -28.87 18.44
N VAL A 756 -10.92 -28.38 19.53
CA VAL A 756 -11.48 -27.31 20.36
C VAL A 756 -10.52 -26.13 20.40
N GLY A 757 -11.01 -24.96 20.02
CA GLY A 757 -10.27 -23.70 20.06
C GLY A 757 -11.06 -22.57 20.71
N ILE A 758 -10.44 -21.40 20.75
CA ILE A 758 -11.05 -20.12 21.09
C ILE A 758 -10.94 -19.19 19.88
N ALA A 759 -11.93 -18.32 19.66
CA ALA A 759 -11.87 -17.32 18.60
C ALA A 759 -11.64 -15.93 19.21
N VAL A 760 -10.50 -15.31 18.90
CA VAL A 760 -10.11 -13.99 19.42
C VAL A 760 -10.07 -12.98 18.28
N ALA A 761 -10.52 -11.75 18.51
CA ALA A 761 -10.32 -10.69 17.54
C ALA A 761 -8.86 -10.19 17.58
N VAL A 762 -8.14 -10.39 16.49
CA VAL A 762 -6.72 -10.07 16.32
C VAL A 762 -6.58 -9.05 15.20
N ASN A 763 -7.13 -7.85 15.40
CA ASN A 763 -6.80 -6.70 14.55
C ASN A 763 -5.33 -6.33 14.76
N TRP A 764 -4.68 -5.80 13.72
CA TRP A 764 -3.27 -5.43 13.82
C TRP A 764 -3.12 -4.00 14.36
N PHE A 765 -2.11 -3.76 15.18
CA PHE A 765 -1.84 -2.46 15.78
C PHE A 765 -0.38 -2.08 15.50
N GLU A 766 -0.11 -0.98 14.82
CA GLU A 766 1.26 -0.60 14.42
C GLU A 766 1.48 0.92 14.48
N THR A 767 2.74 1.34 14.37
CA THR A 767 3.10 2.73 14.12
C THR A 767 3.81 2.87 12.78
N LEU A 768 3.56 3.97 12.07
CA LEU A 768 4.27 4.32 10.84
C LEU A 768 5.68 4.85 11.09
N ASP A 769 5.96 5.27 12.33
CA ASP A 769 7.24 5.84 12.75
C ASP A 769 8.04 4.81 13.55
N ARG A 770 8.68 3.89 12.81
CA ARG A 770 9.37 2.71 13.36
C ARG A 770 10.65 3.05 14.13
N ASN A 771 11.19 4.25 13.96
CA ASN A 771 12.40 4.71 14.66
C ASN A 771 12.08 5.35 16.00
N ASN A 772 10.82 5.64 16.26
CA ASN A 772 10.40 6.23 17.52
C ASN A 772 10.06 5.11 18.52
N THR A 773 11.00 4.87 19.44
CA THR A 773 10.87 3.83 20.46
C THR A 773 9.58 3.98 21.28
N VAL A 774 9.15 5.20 21.59
CA VAL A 774 7.91 5.46 22.35
C VAL A 774 6.68 4.99 21.57
N LYS A 775 6.64 5.25 20.27
CA LYS A 775 5.53 4.81 19.40
C LYS A 775 5.55 3.31 19.16
N MET A 776 6.73 2.71 19.02
CA MET A 776 6.89 1.25 18.92
C MET A 776 6.43 0.55 20.20
N GLU A 777 6.82 1.07 21.37
CA GLU A 777 6.34 0.59 22.67
C GLU A 777 4.82 0.76 22.83
N ALA A 778 4.24 1.84 22.30
CA ALA A 778 2.80 2.04 22.29
C ALA A 778 2.09 0.96 21.45
N ALA A 779 2.62 0.63 20.27
CA ALA A 779 2.08 -0.44 19.44
C ALA A 779 2.19 -1.82 20.13
N GLU A 780 3.31 -2.13 20.79
CA GLU A 780 3.45 -3.36 21.58
C GLU A 780 2.46 -3.41 22.75
N ARG A 781 2.30 -2.32 23.51
CA ARG A 781 1.30 -2.23 24.57
C ARG A 781 -0.11 -2.47 24.01
N ALA A 782 -0.45 -1.83 22.90
CA ALA A 782 -1.75 -2.03 22.26
C ALA A 782 -1.99 -3.51 21.95
N ARG A 783 -1.07 -4.19 21.27
CA ARG A 783 -1.19 -5.63 20.98
C ARG A 783 -1.36 -6.49 22.24
N ALA A 784 -0.57 -6.19 23.28
CA ALA A 784 -0.62 -6.93 24.54
C ALA A 784 -1.96 -6.78 25.27
N PHE A 785 -2.55 -5.57 25.28
CA PHE A 785 -3.86 -5.32 25.90
C PHE A 785 -5.03 -5.83 25.05
N GLU A 786 -4.94 -5.72 23.73
CA GLU A 786 -6.05 -6.02 22.81
C GLU A 786 -6.26 -7.53 22.60
N PHE A 787 -5.19 -8.27 22.35
CA PHE A 787 -5.28 -9.72 22.14
C PHE A 787 -4.29 -10.52 22.99
N GLY A 788 -3.14 -9.97 23.37
CA GLY A 788 -2.14 -10.68 24.18
C GLY A 788 -2.68 -11.14 25.55
N ILE A 789 -3.54 -10.34 26.19
CA ILE A 789 -4.16 -10.69 27.48
C ILE A 789 -5.03 -11.95 27.41
N TYR A 790 -5.51 -12.33 26.21
CA TYR A 790 -6.27 -13.54 25.95
C TYR A 790 -5.41 -14.67 25.39
N LEU A 791 -4.40 -14.35 24.57
CA LEU A 791 -3.55 -15.33 23.90
C LEU A 791 -2.43 -15.86 24.80
N ASP A 792 -1.72 -15.00 25.54
CA ASP A 792 -0.59 -15.42 26.39
C ASP A 792 -0.99 -16.50 27.41
N PRO A 793 -2.13 -16.42 28.13
CA PRO A 793 -2.51 -17.46 29.08
C PRO A 793 -2.66 -18.86 28.47
N ILE A 794 -3.00 -18.93 27.18
CA ILE A 794 -3.25 -20.19 26.47
C ILE A 794 -2.00 -20.66 25.70
N PHE A 795 -1.37 -19.76 24.95
CA PHE A 795 -0.36 -20.12 23.95
C PHE A 795 1.08 -19.75 24.34
N SER A 796 1.31 -18.86 25.31
CA SER A 796 2.67 -18.55 25.75
C SER A 796 3.33 -19.70 26.49
N LYS A 797 4.66 -19.67 26.61
CA LYS A 797 5.41 -20.64 27.39
C LYS A 797 5.12 -20.53 28.88
N GLU A 798 4.71 -19.37 29.35
CA GLU A 798 4.44 -19.05 30.75
C GLU A 798 3.00 -19.45 31.14
N GLY A 799 2.05 -19.37 30.20
CA GLY A 799 0.63 -19.65 30.45
C GLY A 799 -0.02 -18.63 31.40
N ASN A 800 0.50 -17.40 31.43
CA ASN A 800 0.03 -16.33 32.30
C ASN A 800 -0.24 -15.06 31.48
N PHE A 801 -0.81 -14.03 32.10
CA PHE A 801 -1.02 -12.75 31.44
C PHE A 801 0.31 -12.10 30.99
N PRO A 802 0.29 -11.29 29.91
CA PRO A 802 1.50 -10.63 29.41
C PRO A 802 2.19 -9.83 30.52
N PRO A 803 3.52 -9.96 30.70
CA PRO A 803 4.25 -9.25 31.74
C PRO A 803 4.08 -7.73 31.68
N ILE A 804 3.96 -7.16 30.47
CA ILE A 804 3.76 -5.73 30.26
C ILE A 804 2.40 -5.25 30.79
N VAL A 805 1.32 -5.98 30.48
CA VAL A 805 -0.03 -5.68 30.98
C VAL A 805 -0.05 -5.77 32.51
N ARG A 806 0.48 -6.88 33.04
CA ARG A 806 0.56 -7.12 34.49
C ARG A 806 1.27 -5.99 35.23
N THR A 807 2.45 -5.61 34.76
CA THR A 807 3.29 -4.59 35.39
C THR A 807 2.57 -3.23 35.43
N ILE A 808 1.93 -2.86 34.31
CA ILE A 808 1.22 -1.59 34.19
C ILE A 808 0.01 -1.56 35.13
N VAL A 809 -0.84 -2.58 35.09
CA VAL A 809 -2.07 -2.60 35.89
C VAL A 809 -1.78 -2.70 37.38
N ASP A 810 -0.80 -3.51 37.80
CA ASP A 810 -0.39 -3.61 39.21
C ASP A 810 0.07 -2.25 39.74
N LYS A 811 0.94 -1.55 38.99
CA LYS A 811 1.43 -0.22 39.35
C LYS A 811 0.29 0.80 39.43
N LYS A 812 -0.55 0.88 38.39
CA LYS A 812 -1.67 1.83 38.36
C LYS A 812 -2.70 1.56 39.44
N SER A 813 -2.98 0.30 39.74
CA SER A 813 -3.86 -0.10 40.84
C SER A 813 -3.37 0.46 42.18
N GLU A 814 -2.06 0.37 42.46
CA GLU A 814 -1.45 0.95 43.67
C GLU A 814 -1.56 2.48 43.67
N GLU A 815 -1.20 3.14 42.57
CA GLU A 815 -1.27 4.60 42.41
C GLU A 815 -2.70 5.14 42.56
N GLN A 816 -3.69 4.36 42.15
CA GLN A 816 -5.12 4.69 42.23
C GLN A 816 -5.76 4.25 43.56
N GLY A 817 -4.98 3.69 44.49
CA GLY A 817 -5.42 3.39 45.87
C GLY A 817 -6.15 2.05 46.04
N PHE A 818 -6.09 1.13 45.06
CA PHE A 818 -6.64 -0.21 45.20
C PHE A 818 -5.76 -1.07 46.12
N LYS A 819 -6.38 -1.81 47.03
CA LYS A 819 -5.65 -2.71 47.97
C LYS A 819 -5.02 -3.91 47.28
N THR A 820 -5.54 -4.28 46.12
CA THR A 820 -5.09 -5.40 45.28
C THR A 820 -5.16 -4.95 43.82
N SER A 821 -4.34 -5.57 42.97
CA SER A 821 -4.38 -5.28 41.53
C SER A 821 -5.77 -5.50 40.94
N ARG A 822 -6.19 -4.57 40.07
CA ARG A 822 -7.46 -4.63 39.33
C ARG A 822 -7.49 -5.78 38.33
N LEU A 823 -6.33 -6.20 37.79
CA LEU A 823 -6.21 -7.43 37.02
C LEU A 823 -6.04 -8.61 37.99
N PRO A 824 -6.97 -9.57 38.09
CA PRO A 824 -6.83 -10.67 39.04
C PRO A 824 -5.61 -11.53 38.74
N LYS A 825 -4.98 -12.11 39.77
CA LYS A 825 -3.89 -13.08 39.60
C LYS A 825 -4.44 -14.44 39.20
N LEU A 826 -3.70 -15.13 38.33
CA LEU A 826 -3.89 -16.56 38.09
C LEU A 826 -3.09 -17.35 39.13
N SER A 827 -3.76 -18.27 39.82
CA SER A 827 -3.13 -19.28 40.66
C SER A 827 -2.36 -20.30 39.80
N SER A 828 -1.47 -21.07 40.42
CA SER A 828 -0.72 -22.11 39.71
C SER A 828 -1.63 -23.17 39.05
N ASP A 829 -2.77 -23.48 39.67
CA ASP A 829 -3.74 -24.42 39.11
C ASP A 829 -4.50 -23.83 37.93
N GLU A 830 -4.84 -22.54 37.98
CA GLU A 830 -5.47 -21.82 36.86
C GLU A 830 -4.53 -21.69 35.65
N ILE A 831 -3.25 -21.36 35.89
CA ILE A 831 -2.21 -21.35 34.84
C ILE A 831 -2.10 -22.73 34.18
N LYS A 832 -2.08 -23.79 34.99
CA LYS A 832 -2.02 -25.17 34.49
C LYS A 832 -3.27 -25.55 33.68
N LEU A 833 -4.44 -25.04 34.08
CA LEU A 833 -5.69 -25.27 33.37
C LEU A 833 -5.67 -24.65 31.97
N LEU A 834 -5.23 -23.38 31.88
CA LEU A 834 -5.19 -22.55 30.68
C LEU A 834 -4.11 -22.92 29.68
N LYS A 835 -2.89 -23.17 30.17
CA LYS A 835 -1.73 -23.38 29.29
C LYS A 835 -1.95 -24.57 28.35
N GLY A 836 -1.92 -24.31 27.05
CA GLY A 836 -2.15 -25.29 26.00
C GLY A 836 -3.59 -25.81 25.94
N SER A 837 -4.59 -25.02 26.36
CA SER A 837 -6.01 -25.41 26.30
C SER A 837 -6.66 -25.14 24.94
N ALA A 838 -5.95 -25.35 23.83
CA ALA A 838 -6.49 -25.14 22.49
C ALA A 838 -5.79 -26.06 21.47
N ASP A 839 -6.58 -26.66 20.58
CA ASP A 839 -6.08 -27.44 19.44
C ASP A 839 -5.79 -26.54 18.21
N PHE A 840 -6.44 -25.38 18.16
CA PHE A 840 -6.21 -24.35 17.15
C PHE A 840 -6.60 -22.97 17.70
N LEU A 841 -6.05 -21.91 17.09
CA LEU A 841 -6.48 -20.53 17.31
C LEU A 841 -7.50 -20.13 16.24
N GLY A 842 -8.72 -19.79 16.67
CA GLY A 842 -9.65 -19.03 15.85
C GLY A 842 -9.22 -17.57 15.82
N MET A 843 -8.92 -17.05 14.64
CA MET A 843 -8.53 -15.65 14.45
C MET A 843 -9.63 -14.91 13.72
N ASN A 844 -10.24 -13.94 14.40
CA ASN A 844 -11.14 -12.97 13.76
C ASN A 844 -10.30 -11.73 13.41
N HIS A 845 -10.24 -11.35 12.15
CA HIS A 845 -9.45 -10.21 11.71
C HIS A 845 -10.24 -9.38 10.72
N TYR A 846 -10.22 -8.06 10.90
CA TYR A 846 -10.98 -7.14 10.04
C TYR A 846 -10.11 -5.99 9.54
N THR A 847 -9.29 -5.40 10.40
CA THR A 847 -8.56 -4.16 10.07
C THR A 847 -7.23 -4.03 10.81
N THR A 848 -6.52 -2.96 10.49
CA THR A 848 -5.34 -2.46 11.21
C THR A 848 -5.69 -1.13 11.87
N PHE A 849 -5.02 -0.83 12.98
CA PHE A 849 -5.03 0.48 13.63
C PHE A 849 -3.60 1.02 13.67
N LEU A 850 -3.49 2.31 13.39
CA LEU A 850 -2.31 3.09 13.70
C LEU A 850 -2.37 3.52 15.16
N VAL A 851 -1.25 3.39 15.86
CA VAL A 851 -1.16 3.61 17.31
C VAL A 851 -0.27 4.78 17.63
N HIS A 852 -0.80 5.65 18.50
CA HIS A 852 -0.07 6.75 19.11
C HIS A 852 -0.06 6.58 20.64
N HIS A 853 0.95 7.15 21.29
CA HIS A 853 0.96 7.27 22.74
C HIS A 853 -0.16 8.20 23.19
N GLY A 854 -0.92 7.80 24.21
CA GLY A 854 -1.94 8.67 24.80
C GLY A 854 -1.31 9.74 25.69
N GLU A 855 -1.72 11.00 25.50
CA GLU A 855 -1.37 12.13 26.37
C GLU A 855 -2.56 12.56 27.24
N GLU A 856 -3.75 12.01 26.98
CA GLU A 856 -4.98 12.36 27.69
C GLU A 856 -5.04 11.74 29.08
N LYS A 857 -5.59 12.50 30.02
CA LYS A 857 -5.93 12.01 31.35
C LYS A 857 -7.36 11.49 31.33
N PHE A 858 -7.53 10.21 31.64
CA PHE A 858 -8.84 9.58 31.78
C PHE A 858 -9.51 10.01 33.09
N GLU A 859 -10.84 10.13 33.08
CA GLU A 859 -11.63 10.58 34.24
C GLU A 859 -11.55 9.63 35.44
N GLY A 860 -11.17 8.37 35.22
CA GLY A 860 -10.99 7.37 36.26
C GLY A 860 -10.27 6.11 35.76
N PRO A 861 -9.99 5.14 36.65
CA PRO A 861 -9.34 3.88 36.30
C PRO A 861 -10.12 3.11 35.23
N SER A 862 -9.45 2.73 34.14
CA SER A 862 -10.02 1.89 33.08
C SER A 862 -8.93 1.14 32.31
N VAL A 863 -9.33 0.24 31.39
CA VAL A 863 -8.39 -0.44 30.49
C VAL A 863 -7.74 0.54 29.51
N GLU A 864 -8.49 1.54 29.03
CA GLU A 864 -7.97 2.60 28.17
C GLU A 864 -6.93 3.45 28.91
N ASP A 865 -7.21 3.79 30.17
CA ASP A 865 -6.24 4.43 31.06
C ASP A 865 -4.98 3.55 31.17
N ASP A 866 -5.13 2.27 31.50
CA ASP A 866 -4.01 1.36 31.67
C ASP A 866 -3.14 1.25 30.42
N ARG A 867 -3.76 1.05 29.26
CA ARG A 867 -3.08 0.90 27.97
C ARG A 867 -2.38 2.19 27.53
N ASN A 868 -3.01 3.33 27.78
CA ASN A 868 -2.58 4.67 27.41
C ASN A 868 -2.11 4.78 25.95
N THR A 869 -3.02 4.47 25.02
CA THR A 869 -2.81 4.58 23.58
C THR A 869 -4.04 5.11 22.87
N ILE A 870 -3.81 5.88 21.82
CA ILE A 870 -4.84 6.39 20.91
C ILE A 870 -4.77 5.62 19.59
N TYR A 871 -5.93 5.20 19.10
CA TYR A 871 -6.06 4.48 17.84
C TYR A 871 -6.57 5.40 16.74
N THR A 872 -5.87 5.37 15.63
CA THR A 872 -6.26 6.01 14.37
C THR A 872 -6.22 4.95 13.26
N GLN A 873 -6.65 5.30 12.06
CA GLN A 873 -6.52 4.46 10.87
C GLN A 873 -6.00 5.33 9.74
N GLY A 874 -5.32 4.73 8.76
CA GLY A 874 -4.87 5.46 7.57
C GLY A 874 -6.05 6.20 6.95
N SER A 875 -5.87 7.50 6.72
CA SER A 875 -6.89 8.35 6.10
C SER A 875 -7.09 8.00 4.63
N GLU A 876 -6.05 7.50 3.98
CA GLU A 876 -6.01 6.99 2.62
C GLU A 876 -6.56 5.56 2.47
N TRP A 877 -6.78 4.84 3.58
CA TRP A 877 -7.30 3.48 3.53
C TRP A 877 -8.77 3.48 3.11
N ILE A 878 -9.10 2.59 2.18
CA ILE A 878 -10.47 2.37 1.70
C ILE A 878 -11.33 2.07 2.93
N SER A 879 -12.43 2.80 3.10
CA SER A 879 -13.34 2.62 4.24
C SER A 879 -14.53 1.76 3.83
N GLY A 880 -14.96 0.87 4.72
CA GLY A 880 -16.22 0.15 4.61
C GLY A 880 -17.39 1.06 4.98
N LYS A 881 -18.60 0.48 5.01
CA LYS A 881 -19.77 1.19 5.55
C LYS A 881 -19.64 1.49 7.04
N SER A 882 -18.91 0.63 7.76
CA SER A 882 -18.69 0.75 9.19
C SER A 882 -17.50 1.67 9.39
N SER A 883 -17.67 2.72 10.20
CA SER A 883 -16.66 3.75 10.37
C SER A 883 -15.33 3.23 10.93
N TRP A 884 -15.39 2.16 11.72
CA TRP A 884 -14.23 1.49 12.31
C TRP A 884 -13.50 0.54 11.35
N LEU A 885 -14.06 0.26 10.16
CA LEU A 885 -13.56 -0.76 9.25
C LEU A 885 -12.86 -0.12 8.04
N LYS A 886 -11.53 -0.14 8.05
CA LYS A 886 -10.71 0.28 6.90
C LYS A 886 -9.82 -0.84 6.36
N SER A 887 -9.53 -0.80 5.07
CA SER A 887 -8.79 -1.86 4.37
C SER A 887 -7.28 -1.67 4.59
N ALA A 888 -6.66 -2.65 5.23
CA ALA A 888 -5.22 -2.75 5.39
C ALA A 888 -4.78 -4.22 5.33
N PRO A 889 -4.77 -4.84 4.13
CA PRO A 889 -4.53 -6.28 3.97
C PRO A 889 -3.20 -6.77 4.56
N TYR A 890 -2.17 -5.93 4.54
CA TYR A 890 -0.86 -6.25 5.13
C TYR A 890 -0.94 -6.52 6.65
N GLY A 891 -1.97 -5.99 7.33
CA GLY A 891 -2.20 -6.22 8.75
C GLY A 891 -2.50 -7.67 9.07
N LEU A 892 -3.28 -8.36 8.22
CA LEU A 892 -3.57 -9.78 8.39
C LEU A 892 -2.28 -10.62 8.31
N TYR A 893 -1.43 -10.32 7.33
CA TYR A 893 -0.12 -10.94 7.20
C TYR A 893 0.74 -10.71 8.44
N LYS A 894 0.89 -9.45 8.89
CA LYS A 894 1.71 -9.13 10.07
C LYS A 894 1.19 -9.77 11.34
N ALA A 895 -0.13 -9.82 11.53
CA ALA A 895 -0.74 -10.51 12.65
C ALA A 895 -0.41 -12.02 12.62
N CYS A 896 -0.52 -12.68 11.46
CA CYS A 896 -0.12 -14.09 11.31
C CYS A 896 1.36 -14.33 11.68
N ILE A 897 2.27 -13.49 11.17
CA ILE A 897 3.69 -13.60 11.48
C ILE A 897 3.96 -13.34 12.97
N HIS A 898 3.31 -12.34 13.57
CA HIS A 898 3.42 -12.07 15.00
C HIS A 898 2.98 -13.29 15.83
N LEU A 899 1.89 -13.96 15.47
CA LEU A 899 1.42 -15.16 16.15
C LEU A 899 2.44 -16.29 16.05
N ASN A 900 3.05 -16.53 14.89
CA ASN A 900 4.08 -17.55 14.73
C ASN A 900 5.28 -17.29 15.64
N LEU A 901 5.76 -16.04 15.68
CA LEU A 901 6.96 -15.66 16.43
C LEU A 901 6.77 -15.73 17.95
N ASN A 902 5.56 -15.46 18.44
CA ASN A 902 5.29 -15.39 19.87
C ASN A 902 4.70 -16.68 20.46
N TYR A 903 4.06 -17.53 19.63
CA TYR A 903 3.25 -18.66 20.11
C TYR A 903 3.61 -20.02 19.50
N ASP A 904 4.84 -20.17 18.98
CA ASP A 904 5.35 -21.46 18.47
C ASP A 904 4.48 -22.05 17.34
N TYR A 905 4.12 -21.21 16.36
CA TYR A 905 3.40 -21.60 15.15
C TYR A 905 2.08 -22.36 15.40
N PRO A 906 1.10 -21.76 16.11
CA PRO A 906 -0.16 -22.43 16.39
C PRO A 906 -0.92 -22.71 15.07
N PRO A 907 -1.67 -23.82 14.96
CA PRO A 907 -2.65 -23.99 13.89
C PRO A 907 -3.69 -22.88 13.96
N ILE A 908 -3.90 -22.15 12.86
CA ILE A 908 -4.82 -21.02 12.79
C ILE A 908 -5.99 -21.35 11.86
N ILE A 909 -7.19 -20.95 12.23
CA ILE A 909 -8.34 -20.84 11.33
C ILE A 909 -8.77 -19.38 11.35
N ILE A 910 -8.86 -18.73 10.18
CA ILE A 910 -9.51 -17.41 10.10
C ILE A 910 -11.01 -17.65 10.27
N THR A 911 -11.51 -17.39 11.47
CA THR A 911 -12.88 -17.73 11.88
C THR A 911 -13.89 -16.65 11.52
N GLU A 912 -13.41 -15.41 11.32
CA GLU A 912 -14.16 -14.28 10.77
C GLU A 912 -13.23 -13.31 10.03
N HIS A 913 -13.56 -12.99 8.79
CA HIS A 913 -13.06 -11.80 8.09
C HIS A 913 -14.17 -11.28 7.17
N GLY A 914 -14.53 -10.01 7.35
CA GLY A 914 -15.71 -9.43 6.71
C GLY A 914 -15.50 -8.00 6.25
N TRP A 915 -16.33 -7.58 5.28
CA TRP A 915 -16.34 -6.21 4.77
C TRP A 915 -17.76 -5.67 4.69
N SER A 916 -18.02 -4.55 5.35
CA SER A 916 -19.33 -3.94 5.38
C SER A 916 -19.60 -3.08 4.14
N THR A 917 -20.83 -3.13 3.65
CA THR A 917 -21.30 -2.39 2.47
C THR A 917 -22.66 -1.77 2.71
N GLU A 918 -23.08 -0.93 1.77
CA GLU A 918 -24.48 -0.53 1.62
C GLU A 918 -25.34 -1.71 1.11
N LYS A 919 -26.67 -1.51 1.12
CA LYS A 919 -27.62 -2.39 0.45
C LYS A 919 -27.37 -2.42 -1.06
N GLY A 920 -27.44 -3.59 -1.67
CA GLY A 920 -27.33 -3.78 -3.12
C GLY A 920 -26.68 -5.12 -3.49
N PRO A 921 -27.02 -5.68 -4.66
CA PRO A 921 -26.47 -6.95 -5.14
C PRO A 921 -25.04 -6.84 -5.70
N VAL A 922 -24.56 -5.62 -5.99
CA VAL A 922 -23.22 -5.37 -6.57
C VAL A 922 -22.33 -4.71 -5.52
N ASP A 923 -21.47 -5.52 -4.89
CA ASP A 923 -20.63 -5.14 -3.76
C ASP A 923 -19.12 -5.22 -4.10
N GLN A 924 -18.72 -4.51 -5.16
CA GLN A 924 -17.36 -4.57 -5.71
C GLN A 924 -16.25 -4.28 -4.68
N LEU A 925 -16.50 -3.38 -3.71
CA LEU A 925 -15.55 -3.09 -2.66
C LEU A 925 -15.27 -4.31 -1.76
N ARG A 926 -16.30 -5.11 -1.44
CA ARG A 926 -16.12 -6.37 -0.70
C ARG A 926 -15.32 -7.37 -1.51
N VAL A 927 -15.57 -7.48 -2.82
CA VAL A 927 -14.80 -8.34 -3.73
C VAL A 927 -13.32 -7.98 -3.71
N ASN A 928 -13.02 -6.70 -3.91
CA ASN A 928 -11.64 -6.21 -3.96
C ASN A 928 -10.94 -6.43 -2.61
N ASN A 929 -11.62 -6.11 -1.50
CA ASN A 929 -11.07 -6.30 -0.17
C ASN A 929 -10.83 -7.79 0.15
N MET A 930 -11.80 -8.66 -0.14
CA MET A 930 -11.68 -10.10 0.05
C MET A 930 -10.47 -10.67 -0.68
N ARG A 931 -10.24 -10.27 -1.95
CA ARG A 931 -9.08 -10.71 -2.72
C ARG A 931 -7.77 -10.27 -2.08
N ALA A 932 -7.68 -9.01 -1.69
CA ALA A 932 -6.46 -8.48 -1.11
C ALA A 932 -6.08 -9.19 0.21
N TYR A 933 -7.06 -9.46 1.08
CA TYR A 933 -6.82 -10.17 2.33
C TYR A 933 -6.56 -11.67 2.14
N LEU A 934 -7.24 -12.35 1.21
CA LEU A 934 -6.90 -13.73 0.86
C LEU A 934 -5.51 -13.85 0.23
N GLY A 935 -5.08 -12.84 -0.54
CA GLY A 935 -3.71 -12.71 -1.03
C GLY A 935 -2.71 -12.59 0.13
N ALA A 936 -2.97 -11.69 1.09
CA ALA A 936 -2.15 -11.56 2.29
C ALA A 936 -2.10 -12.84 3.14
N LEU A 937 -3.20 -13.59 3.21
CA LEU A 937 -3.26 -14.87 3.91
C LEU A 937 -2.42 -15.95 3.22
N LEU A 938 -2.51 -16.06 1.89
CA LEU A 938 -1.67 -16.98 1.11
C LEU A 938 -0.18 -16.66 1.31
N LEU A 939 0.19 -15.38 1.36
CA LEU A 939 1.56 -14.97 1.67
C LEU A 939 1.98 -15.41 3.08
N ALA A 940 1.12 -15.23 4.09
CA ALA A 940 1.43 -15.68 5.44
C ALA A 940 1.60 -17.22 5.51
N MET A 941 0.79 -17.98 4.76
CA MET A 941 0.91 -19.43 4.65
C MET A 941 2.21 -19.87 3.96
N GLU A 942 2.61 -19.16 2.91
CA GLU A 942 3.90 -19.39 2.23
C GLU A 942 5.07 -19.17 3.19
N ASP A 943 4.99 -18.16 4.06
CA ASP A 943 5.98 -17.85 5.11
C ASP A 943 5.85 -18.75 6.36
N GLY A 944 5.16 -19.89 6.24
CA GLY A 944 5.12 -20.96 7.23
C GLY A 944 4.00 -20.85 8.27
N THR A 945 3.10 -19.86 8.15
CA THR A 945 1.93 -19.79 9.04
C THR A 945 1.00 -20.97 8.78
N GLN A 946 0.64 -21.70 9.85
CA GLN A 946 -0.22 -22.88 9.75
C GLN A 946 -1.70 -22.53 9.66
N VAL A 947 -2.11 -21.79 8.63
CA VAL A 947 -3.53 -21.49 8.41
C VAL A 947 -4.21 -22.69 7.74
N LYS A 948 -5.25 -23.23 8.39
CA LYS A 948 -5.97 -24.44 7.97
C LYS A 948 -7.30 -24.14 7.28
N GLY A 949 -7.85 -22.94 7.49
CA GLY A 949 -9.08 -22.53 6.82
C GLY A 949 -9.41 -21.06 6.96
N TYR A 950 -10.38 -20.62 6.16
CA TYR A 950 -10.87 -19.25 6.12
C TYR A 950 -12.40 -19.22 6.10
N THR A 951 -12.96 -18.30 6.88
CA THR A 951 -14.39 -18.11 7.04
C THR A 951 -14.74 -16.67 6.72
N VAL A 952 -15.58 -16.48 5.70
CA VAL A 952 -16.12 -15.16 5.39
C VAL A 952 -17.17 -14.73 6.42
N TRP A 953 -17.05 -13.51 6.92
CA TRP A 953 -18.07 -12.82 7.71
C TRP A 953 -18.85 -11.85 6.80
N SER A 954 -20.11 -12.11 6.45
CA SER A 954 -20.98 -13.21 6.91
C SER A 954 -21.66 -13.92 5.75
N LEU A 955 -22.31 -15.07 6.02
CA LEU A 955 -23.08 -15.80 4.99
C LEU A 955 -24.19 -14.92 4.41
N MET A 956 -24.93 -14.22 5.26
CA MET A 956 -26.07 -13.39 4.87
C MET A 956 -26.12 -12.15 5.75
N ASP A 957 -26.81 -11.12 5.28
CA ASP A 957 -27.07 -9.95 6.09
C ASP A 957 -27.77 -10.36 7.39
N ASN A 958 -27.37 -9.71 8.46
CA ASN A 958 -27.68 -10.02 9.83
C ASN A 958 -27.96 -8.69 10.57
N VAL A 959 -28.42 -8.79 11.82
CA VAL A 959 -28.54 -7.63 12.70
C VAL A 959 -27.17 -7.39 13.34
N GLU A 960 -26.47 -6.34 12.93
CA GLU A 960 -25.10 -6.03 13.38
C GLU A 960 -25.10 -5.24 14.69
N TRP A 961 -25.50 -5.91 15.78
CA TRP A 961 -25.39 -5.38 17.14
C TRP A 961 -26.04 -3.99 17.27
N THR A 962 -25.27 -2.97 17.69
CA THR A 962 -25.74 -1.57 17.80
C THR A 962 -25.96 -0.88 16.46
N ALA A 963 -25.47 -1.42 15.34
CA ALA A 963 -25.74 -0.91 14.00
C ALA A 963 -27.11 -1.37 13.45
N GLY A 964 -27.78 -2.30 14.12
CA GLY A 964 -29.05 -2.87 13.70
C GLY A 964 -28.95 -3.47 12.29
N THR A 965 -29.78 -3.03 11.35
CA THR A 965 -29.67 -3.42 9.93
C THR A 965 -29.18 -2.26 9.07
N SER A 966 -28.32 -1.38 9.56
CA SER A 966 -27.79 -0.27 8.74
C SER A 966 -26.53 -0.66 7.96
N GLU A 967 -25.78 -1.66 8.42
CA GLU A 967 -24.55 -2.16 7.81
C GLU A 967 -24.75 -3.56 7.22
N ARG A 968 -24.16 -3.86 6.05
CA ARG A 968 -24.30 -5.17 5.38
C ARG A 968 -22.98 -5.90 5.33
N PHE A 969 -22.87 -7.07 5.98
CA PHE A 969 -21.69 -7.95 5.87
C PHE A 969 -21.93 -9.20 5.02
N GLY A 970 -23.19 -9.53 4.72
CA GLY A 970 -23.56 -10.80 4.12
C GLY A 970 -23.13 -10.98 2.67
N LEU A 971 -22.67 -12.18 2.31
CA LEU A 971 -22.58 -12.58 0.89
C LEU A 971 -23.95 -12.61 0.22
N TYR A 972 -25.00 -12.87 1.00
CA TYR A 972 -26.39 -12.79 0.57
C TYR A 972 -27.08 -11.59 1.21
N GLU A 973 -27.72 -10.78 0.39
CA GLU A 973 -28.60 -9.72 0.85
C GLU A 973 -29.89 -10.29 1.44
N VAL A 974 -30.28 -9.84 2.63
CA VAL A 974 -31.58 -10.16 3.24
C VAL A 974 -32.52 -8.98 3.10
N ASN A 975 -33.71 -9.22 2.55
CA ASN A 975 -34.77 -8.22 2.52
C ASN A 975 -35.48 -8.16 3.88
N PHE A 976 -34.94 -7.40 4.83
CA PHE A 976 -35.50 -7.25 6.17
C PHE A 976 -36.95 -6.71 6.19
N GLU A 977 -37.34 -5.96 5.15
CA GLU A 977 -38.69 -5.41 5.00
C GLU A 977 -39.73 -6.43 4.53
N SER A 978 -39.30 -7.56 3.96
CA SER A 978 -40.21 -8.61 3.52
C SER A 978 -40.56 -9.55 4.66
N GLU A 979 -41.82 -9.97 4.74
CA GLU A 979 -42.28 -11.02 5.66
C GLU A 979 -41.56 -12.35 5.39
N THR A 980 -41.17 -12.63 4.14
CA THR A 980 -40.51 -13.87 3.74
C THR A 980 -38.98 -13.82 3.89
N LYS A 981 -38.44 -12.64 4.21
CA LYS A 981 -36.98 -12.39 4.34
C LYS A 981 -36.20 -12.90 3.12
N GLU A 982 -36.62 -12.56 1.90
CA GLU A 982 -35.96 -13.06 0.70
C GLU A 982 -34.42 -12.84 0.73
N ARG A 983 -33.66 -13.86 0.31
CA ARG A 983 -32.19 -13.80 0.23
C ARG A 983 -31.70 -13.74 -1.22
N THR A 984 -30.86 -12.76 -1.53
CA THR A 984 -30.30 -12.56 -2.88
C THR A 984 -28.78 -12.60 -2.86
N ALA A 985 -28.16 -13.46 -3.65
CA ALA A 985 -26.70 -13.52 -3.76
C ALA A 985 -26.13 -12.19 -4.28
N ARG A 986 -25.04 -11.72 -3.67
CA ARG A 986 -24.27 -10.58 -4.17
C ARG A 986 -23.16 -11.03 -5.11
N LEU A 987 -22.53 -10.07 -5.78
CA LEU A 987 -21.34 -10.31 -6.60
C LEU A 987 -20.24 -11.03 -5.80
N SER A 988 -20.00 -10.64 -4.55
CA SER A 988 -19.04 -11.31 -3.66
C SER A 988 -19.34 -12.79 -3.40
N ALA A 989 -20.61 -13.22 -3.38
CA ALA A 989 -20.96 -14.63 -3.25
C ALA A 989 -20.44 -15.44 -4.45
N LEU A 990 -20.57 -14.88 -5.65
CA LEU A 990 -20.12 -15.50 -6.90
C LEU A 990 -18.59 -15.53 -6.99
N VAL A 991 -17.93 -14.45 -6.57
CA VAL A 991 -16.46 -14.41 -6.51
C VAL A 991 -15.94 -15.39 -5.47
N TYR A 992 -16.54 -15.45 -4.28
CA TYR A 992 -16.11 -16.37 -3.23
C TYR A 992 -16.31 -17.81 -3.67
N LYS A 993 -17.46 -18.13 -4.29
CA LYS A 993 -17.68 -19.43 -4.94
C LYS A 993 -16.57 -19.76 -5.95
N HIS A 994 -16.23 -18.83 -6.84
CA HIS A 994 -15.17 -19.05 -7.82
C HIS A 994 -13.81 -19.30 -7.16
N ILE A 995 -13.49 -18.59 -6.08
CA ILE A 995 -12.27 -18.83 -5.30
C ILE A 995 -12.29 -20.22 -4.66
N ILE A 996 -13.42 -20.67 -4.13
CA ILE A 996 -13.56 -22.03 -3.56
C ILE A 996 -13.35 -23.10 -4.64
N GLU A 997 -13.95 -22.92 -5.82
CA GLU A 997 -13.87 -23.87 -6.92
C GLU A 997 -12.47 -23.91 -7.56
N SER A 998 -11.88 -22.75 -7.83
CA SER A 998 -10.56 -22.64 -8.44
C SER A 998 -9.42 -22.83 -7.44
N ARG A 999 -9.69 -22.65 -6.14
CA ARG A 999 -8.72 -22.52 -5.05
C ARG A 999 -7.70 -21.40 -5.25
N THR A 1000 -7.99 -20.44 -6.13
CA THR A 1000 -7.06 -19.37 -6.50
C THR A 1000 -7.70 -18.00 -6.35
N VAL A 1001 -6.88 -16.99 -6.02
CA VAL A 1001 -7.31 -15.60 -5.94
C VAL A 1001 -6.90 -14.91 -7.25
N GLU A 1002 -7.88 -14.54 -8.08
CA GLU A 1002 -7.65 -13.85 -9.36
C GLU A 1002 -8.16 -12.41 -9.30
N ASP A 1003 -7.33 -11.43 -9.66
CA ASP A 1003 -7.68 -10.00 -9.57
C ASP A 1003 -8.70 -9.54 -10.63
N GLY A 1004 -8.85 -10.30 -11.74
CA GLY A 1004 -9.68 -9.91 -12.88
C GLY A 1004 -10.96 -10.72 -13.12
N TRP A 1005 -11.25 -11.75 -12.32
CA TRP A 1005 -12.43 -12.58 -12.58
C TRP A 1005 -13.74 -11.81 -12.31
N SER A 1006 -14.69 -11.83 -13.23
CA SER A 1006 -16.00 -11.21 -13.08
C SER A 1006 -17.09 -12.05 -13.77
N THR A 1007 -18.36 -11.78 -13.44
CA THR A 1007 -19.51 -12.45 -14.05
C THR A 1007 -20.55 -11.43 -14.51
N ASN A 1008 -21.12 -11.65 -15.70
CA ASN A 1008 -22.22 -10.86 -16.25
C ASN A 1008 -23.60 -11.35 -15.75
N ASN A 1009 -23.63 -12.43 -14.98
CA ASN A 1009 -24.86 -13.03 -14.44
C ASN A 1009 -24.72 -13.17 -12.92
N LEU A 1010 -25.63 -12.52 -12.19
CA LEU A 1010 -25.67 -12.58 -10.73
C LEU A 1010 -26.44 -13.78 -10.18
N LYS A 1011 -26.95 -14.67 -11.03
CA LYS A 1011 -27.55 -15.93 -10.58
C LYS A 1011 -26.47 -16.89 -10.14
N ILE A 1012 -26.55 -17.29 -8.87
CA ILE A 1012 -25.74 -18.37 -8.33
C ILE A 1012 -26.47 -19.70 -8.54
N GLU A 1013 -25.77 -20.67 -9.13
CA GLU A 1013 -26.28 -22.04 -9.27
C GLU A 1013 -25.71 -22.94 -8.16
N ILE A 1014 -26.35 -24.07 -7.90
CA ILE A 1014 -25.82 -25.06 -6.94
C ILE A 1014 -24.52 -25.68 -7.49
N THR A 1015 -23.47 -25.72 -6.66
CA THR A 1015 -22.16 -26.26 -7.03
C THR A 1015 -22.22 -27.78 -7.27
N LYS A 1016 -21.71 -28.23 -8.42
CA LYS A 1016 -21.61 -29.66 -8.82
C LYS A 1016 -20.26 -30.27 -8.42
N LYS A 1017 -19.78 -30.10 -7.18
CA LYS A 1017 -18.56 -30.78 -6.71
C LYS A 1017 -18.71 -32.29 -7.06
N ASN A 1018 -17.77 -32.88 -7.81
CA ASN A 1018 -17.85 -34.30 -8.19
C ASN A 1018 -17.63 -35.17 -6.94
N TYR A 1019 -18.71 -35.52 -6.26
CA TYR A 1019 -18.72 -36.24 -4.98
C TYR A 1019 -18.23 -37.70 -5.06
N GLU A 1020 -17.85 -38.21 -6.23
CA GLU A 1020 -17.41 -39.60 -6.41
C GLU A 1020 -15.96 -39.87 -5.95
N ASN A 1021 -15.10 -38.84 -5.81
CA ASN A 1021 -13.67 -39.04 -5.49
C ASN A 1021 -13.26 -38.88 -4.01
N LYS A 1022 -14.14 -38.49 -3.08
CA LYS A 1022 -13.79 -38.35 -1.65
C LYS A 1022 -13.99 -39.61 -0.80
N LYS A 1023 -14.54 -40.70 -1.36
CA LYS A 1023 -14.76 -41.97 -0.61
C LYS A 1023 -13.48 -42.70 -0.17
N ASN A 1024 -12.29 -42.24 -0.55
CA ASN A 1024 -11.01 -42.88 -0.19
C ASN A 1024 -10.12 -42.06 0.76
N THR A 1025 -10.54 -40.87 1.21
CA THR A 1025 -9.84 -40.14 2.26
C THR A 1025 -10.64 -40.26 3.55
N ASN A 1026 -10.34 -41.31 4.34
CA ASN A 1026 -10.54 -41.23 5.77
C ASN A 1026 -9.76 -39.99 6.25
N TYR A 1027 -10.47 -38.88 6.46
CA TYR A 1027 -9.94 -37.74 7.21
C TYR A 1027 -9.68 -38.25 8.63
N LYS A 1028 -8.49 -38.81 8.85
CA LYS A 1028 -7.91 -38.88 10.19
C LYS A 1028 -7.70 -37.43 10.59
N GLY A 1029 -8.34 -37.01 11.69
CA GLY A 1029 -8.21 -35.66 12.25
C GLY A 1029 -6.82 -35.42 12.83
N GLU A 1030 -5.79 -35.38 11.98
CA GLU A 1030 -4.48 -34.85 12.36
C GLU A 1030 -4.50 -33.34 12.08
N LEU A 1031 -4.98 -32.59 13.08
CA LEU A 1031 -4.66 -31.17 13.29
C LEU A 1031 -3.36 -31.06 14.08
#